data_AF-A0A1T1GW50-F1
#
_entry.id   AF-A0A1T1GW50-F1
#
_cell.length_a   1.000
_cell.length_b   1.000
_cell.length_c   1.000
_cell.angle_alpha   90.00
_cell.angle_beta   90.00
_cell.angle_gamma   90.00
#
_symmetry.space_group_name_H-M   'P 1'
#
loop_
_entity.id
_entity.type
_entity.pdbx_description
1 polymer ?
#
loop_
_entity_poly.entity_id
_entity_poly.type
_entity_poly.pdbx_seq_one_letter_code
_entity_poly.pdbx_strand_id
1 'polypeptide(L)'
;MFKKNHFKIKRNDYYRVLTTEVLPYETPLIFNNFGLYNFVKFDFKSPTAIELQKRLINGLKKSNTHTIPLSYKIKKNSHEFRKLKLIHPLSQIQVVKFYEKYENLILHYCEASPITIRSPNRIATSFYKKNLLEDINKYRSNQILTSKTEEISKHSPSFFSYRGFNRLYKFFESRKFFNIEEKYSEFCSVDISKCFDSIYTHSISWAVKNKEFTKENVTIKTTFPNEFDSLMQRMNHNETNGIVIGPELSRIFAEIILQKVDIQVIEKLEEKYKLVYGNQYTIKRYVDDFFIFSINKDIQNKIVICLSDVLLNFNLHLNKSKTEYLSRPFITRKSKLVYSIRNIVNEFFDSFLEYENPKTLKPKRVINTWKLTRSFIQSIQYQCNTNGISYDDISAYIISSINERIKKLTNNKNLEGNTKNFLDALEVLIDIQFFLFSISPSTNSSYKISTSLILAIRFVKDKINDRYEHISKFIYDHVYRYLKNMEDENPHIVDDYFPIEAINIILASTELSHEFMLPEDLTFKFFNITNGDHLNYLHVISALYYSGKYSALQQRKKDILCAIEKYLSDLSDFSTNTNKAYLFFDSLFHPDFKKTVKTSWLKQVLASLDKDNPAHPLTQKSIIDQFYNEISSHIWHVDWHHLDLLSYLQKKDLRQAY
;
A
#
# COMPACT_ATOMS: atom_id res chain seq x y z
N MET A 1 -18.57 13.56 22.10
CA MET A 1 -17.20 13.25 22.56
C MET A 1 -16.98 11.74 22.35
N PHE A 2 -16.17 11.33 21.37
CA PHE A 2 -16.05 9.91 21.00
C PHE A 2 -15.02 9.19 21.90
N LYS A 3 -15.43 8.11 22.60
CA LYS A 3 -14.49 7.20 23.27
C LYS A 3 -13.58 6.58 22.21
N LYS A 4 -12.31 6.99 22.19
CA LYS A 4 -11.31 6.40 21.30
C LYS A 4 -10.87 5.06 21.88
N ASN A 5 -11.11 3.95 21.18
CA ASN A 5 -10.61 2.64 21.60
C ASN A 5 -9.10 2.58 21.33
N HIS A 6 -8.31 2.65 22.40
CA HIS A 6 -6.86 2.55 22.37
C HIS A 6 -6.42 1.10 22.59
N PHE A 7 -5.67 0.55 21.64
CA PHE A 7 -5.10 -0.78 21.76
C PHE A 7 -3.62 -0.68 22.14
N LYS A 8 -3.22 -1.39 23.20
CA LYS A 8 -1.81 -1.48 23.64
C LYS A 8 -1.03 -2.42 22.74
N ILE A 9 0.21 -2.07 22.47
CA ILE A 9 1.16 -2.83 21.65
C ILE A 9 2.22 -3.47 22.56
N LYS A 10 2.56 -4.73 22.29
CA LYS A 10 3.77 -5.37 22.85
C LYS A 10 5.00 -4.76 22.16
N ARG A 11 5.85 -4.04 22.92
CA ARG A 11 7.04 -3.36 22.37
C ARG A 11 8.10 -4.34 21.86
N ASN A 12 8.33 -5.43 22.60
CA ASN A 12 9.36 -6.43 22.28
C ASN A 12 8.97 -7.36 21.12
N ASP A 13 7.87 -7.07 20.43
CA ASP A 13 7.44 -7.84 19.27
C ASP A 13 8.01 -7.25 17.97
N TYR A 14 9.29 -7.54 17.70
CA TYR A 14 9.99 -7.04 16.51
C TYR A 14 9.40 -7.58 15.19
N TYR A 15 8.74 -8.74 15.19
CA TYR A 15 8.14 -9.29 13.97
C TYR A 15 7.00 -8.43 13.40
N ARG A 16 6.47 -7.48 14.17
CA ARG A 16 5.53 -6.46 13.66
C ARG A 16 6.07 -5.67 12.47
N VAL A 17 7.39 -5.52 12.36
CA VAL A 17 8.08 -4.91 11.22
C VAL A 17 7.60 -5.53 9.90
N LEU A 18 7.40 -6.85 9.85
CA LEU A 18 6.89 -7.55 8.67
C LEU A 18 5.57 -6.97 8.15
N THR A 19 4.72 -6.40 9.01
CA THR A 19 3.43 -5.86 8.58
C THR A 19 3.54 -4.59 7.71
N THR A 20 4.70 -3.94 7.69
CA THR A 20 4.98 -2.70 6.94
C THR A 20 6.15 -2.80 5.95
N GLU A 21 6.90 -3.90 5.92
CA GLU A 21 7.98 -4.10 4.95
C GLU A 21 7.51 -4.56 3.56
N VAL A 22 6.20 -4.50 3.31
CA VAL A 22 5.60 -4.65 1.98
C VAL A 22 4.68 -3.47 1.70
N LEU A 23 4.59 -3.06 0.44
CA LEU A 23 3.68 -2.01 -0.04
C LEU A 23 2.25 -2.26 0.42
N PRO A 24 1.67 -1.39 1.26
CA PRO A 24 0.29 -1.57 1.67
C PRO A 24 -0.73 -1.23 0.56
N TYR A 25 -0.39 -0.39 -0.43
CA TYR A 25 -1.34 0.22 -1.40
C TYR A 25 -1.16 -0.13 -2.87
N GLU A 26 -0.27 -1.05 -3.22
CA GLU A 26 0.01 -1.32 -4.64
C GLU A 26 0.09 -2.83 -4.86
N THR A 27 -0.73 -3.58 -4.11
CA THR A 27 -0.90 -5.05 -4.20
C THR A 27 -2.39 -5.43 -4.26
N PRO A 28 -2.76 -6.57 -4.87
CA PRO A 28 -4.16 -7.01 -5.01
C PRO A 28 -4.96 -7.00 -3.71
N LEU A 29 -6.28 -6.88 -3.80
CA LEU A 29 -7.19 -6.90 -2.64
C LEU A 29 -6.90 -8.06 -1.67
N ILE A 30 -6.62 -9.23 -2.22
CA ILE A 30 -6.41 -10.49 -1.50
C ILE A 30 -5.02 -10.64 -0.87
N PHE A 31 -4.06 -9.78 -1.23
CA PHE A 31 -2.68 -9.90 -0.76
C PHE A 31 -2.46 -9.17 0.58
N ASN A 32 -1.78 -9.84 1.51
CA ASN A 32 -1.44 -9.26 2.81
C ASN A 32 -0.21 -9.90 3.48
N ASN A 33 0.73 -9.09 3.95
CA ASN A 33 1.94 -9.60 4.61
C ASN A 33 1.74 -10.10 6.06
N PHE A 34 0.52 -10.02 6.62
CA PHE A 34 0.22 -10.57 7.94
C PHE A 34 0.43 -12.10 8.03
N GLY A 35 0.33 -12.84 6.92
CA GLY A 35 0.59 -14.28 6.90
C GLY A 35 1.98 -14.66 7.38
N LEU A 36 3.00 -13.95 6.88
CA LEU A 36 4.39 -14.16 7.29
C LEU A 36 4.58 -13.84 8.77
N TYR A 37 4.01 -12.74 9.27
CA TYR A 37 4.01 -12.43 10.71
C TYR A 37 3.38 -13.56 11.54
N ASN A 38 2.21 -14.04 11.13
CA ASN A 38 1.50 -15.11 11.82
C ASN A 38 2.30 -16.41 11.79
N PHE A 39 2.93 -16.73 10.68
CA PHE A 39 3.75 -17.94 10.56
C PHE A 39 4.97 -17.89 11.45
N VAL A 40 5.66 -16.76 11.51
CA VAL A 40 6.84 -16.61 12.37
C VAL A 40 6.47 -16.65 13.85
N LYS A 41 5.27 -16.20 14.20
CA LYS A 41 4.72 -16.25 15.57
C LYS A 41 4.00 -17.55 15.90
N PHE A 42 3.86 -18.47 14.95
CA PHE A 42 3.14 -19.69 15.20
C PHE A 42 3.88 -20.56 16.20
N ASP A 43 3.17 -20.97 17.26
CA ASP A 43 3.70 -21.79 18.33
C ASP A 43 3.57 -23.28 17.95
N PHE A 44 4.57 -23.78 17.24
CA PHE A 44 4.67 -25.19 16.87
C PHE A 44 4.90 -26.03 18.12
N LYS A 45 4.13 -27.12 18.26
CA LYS A 45 4.25 -28.04 19.41
C LYS A 45 5.42 -29.00 19.24
N SER A 46 5.71 -29.38 18.00
CA SER A 46 6.79 -30.33 17.71
C SER A 46 8.16 -29.64 17.61
N PRO A 47 9.21 -30.13 18.30
CA PRO A 47 10.58 -29.63 18.13
C PRO A 47 11.07 -29.65 16.69
N THR A 48 10.68 -30.66 15.91
CA THR A 48 11.06 -30.77 14.49
C THR A 48 10.31 -29.77 13.61
N ALA A 49 9.05 -29.47 13.93
CA ALA A 49 8.29 -28.43 13.23
C ALA A 49 8.82 -27.02 13.56
N ILE A 50 9.22 -26.76 14.82
CA ILE A 50 9.91 -25.53 15.23
C ILE A 50 11.21 -25.35 14.43
N GLU A 51 12.02 -26.42 14.32
CA GLU A 51 13.26 -26.35 13.57
C GLU A 51 13.01 -26.13 12.06
N LEU A 52 11.99 -26.79 11.49
CA LEU A 52 11.60 -26.59 10.10
C LEU A 52 11.14 -25.15 9.83
N GLN A 53 10.30 -24.60 10.70
CA GLN A 53 9.89 -23.20 10.68
C GLN A 53 11.11 -22.28 10.73
N LYS A 54 12.04 -22.49 11.67
CA LYS A 54 13.27 -21.69 11.81
C LYS A 54 14.11 -21.71 10.54
N ARG A 55 14.22 -22.86 9.86
CA ARG A 55 14.98 -23.00 8.60
C ARG A 55 14.32 -22.27 7.44
N LEU A 56 13.00 -22.42 7.29
CA LEU A 56 12.25 -21.72 6.25
C LEU A 56 12.30 -20.19 6.40
N ILE A 57 12.36 -19.69 7.64
CA ILE A 57 12.33 -18.25 7.96
C ILE A 57 13.71 -17.62 7.97
N ASN A 58 14.72 -18.27 8.57
CA ASN A 58 16.03 -17.66 8.73
C ASN A 58 16.95 -17.90 7.53
N GLY A 59 16.62 -18.87 6.67
CA GLY A 59 17.63 -19.55 5.86
C GLY A 59 18.65 -20.23 6.76
N LEU A 60 19.39 -21.21 6.25
CA LEU A 60 20.48 -21.76 7.05
C LEU A 60 21.57 -20.69 7.25
N LYS A 61 22.09 -20.65 8.48
CA LYS A 61 23.11 -19.70 8.95
C LYS A 61 24.33 -19.71 8.01
N LYS A 62 24.32 -18.85 6.99
CA LYS A 62 25.49 -18.28 6.28
C LYS A 62 25.18 -17.47 5.01
N SER A 63 23.92 -17.20 4.69
CA SER A 63 23.62 -16.46 3.46
C SER A 63 23.88 -14.95 3.61
N ASN A 64 25.14 -14.55 3.37
CA ASN A 64 25.47 -13.21 2.85
C ASN A 64 24.97 -13.00 1.41
N THR A 65 24.10 -13.89 0.89
CA THR A 65 23.61 -13.83 -0.48
C THR A 65 22.51 -12.79 -0.62
N HIS A 66 22.46 -12.19 -1.80
CA HIS A 66 21.44 -11.24 -2.18
C HIS A 66 20.17 -11.95 -2.62
N THR A 67 19.06 -11.23 -2.59
CA THR A 67 17.77 -11.68 -3.11
C THR A 67 17.35 -10.80 -4.28
N ILE A 68 16.70 -11.40 -5.27
CA ILE A 68 16.11 -10.73 -6.42
C ILE A 68 14.66 -10.38 -6.05
N PRO A 69 14.32 -9.09 -5.84
CA PRO A 69 12.95 -8.69 -5.55
C PRO A 69 12.04 -8.89 -6.78
N LEU A 70 10.77 -9.25 -6.55
CA LEU A 70 9.78 -9.33 -7.62
C LEU A 70 9.39 -7.93 -8.07
N SER A 71 9.82 -7.54 -9.26
CA SER A 71 9.50 -6.25 -9.86
C SER A 71 8.18 -6.31 -10.63
N TYR A 72 7.40 -5.24 -10.58
CA TYR A 72 6.20 -5.06 -11.39
C TYR A 72 5.93 -3.57 -11.60
N LYS A 73 5.18 -3.22 -12.64
CA LYS A 73 4.82 -1.84 -12.97
C LYS A 73 3.34 -1.60 -12.80
N ILE A 74 2.97 -0.45 -12.25
CA ILE A 74 1.57 0.02 -12.19
C ILE A 74 1.45 1.37 -12.89
N LYS A 75 0.24 1.75 -13.30
CA LYS A 75 -0.03 3.04 -13.94
C LYS A 75 0.10 4.16 -12.89
N LYS A 76 0.94 5.16 -13.15
CA LYS A 76 1.10 6.34 -12.27
C LYS A 76 0.18 7.47 -12.72
N ASN A 77 0.08 7.67 -14.03
CA ASN A 77 -0.84 8.58 -14.70
C ASN A 77 -1.07 8.05 -16.12
N SER A 78 -1.71 8.84 -17.00
CA SER A 78 -2.02 8.45 -18.37
C SER A 78 -0.80 8.06 -19.23
N HIS A 79 0.42 8.50 -18.90
CA HIS A 79 1.61 8.34 -19.75
C HIS A 79 2.81 7.67 -19.04
N GLU A 80 2.80 7.56 -17.72
CA GLU A 80 3.91 7.05 -16.92
C GLU A 80 3.51 5.82 -16.10
N PHE A 81 4.47 4.91 -15.97
CA PHE A 81 4.39 3.74 -15.11
C PHE A 81 5.36 3.87 -13.94
N ARG A 82 4.94 3.40 -12.78
CA ARG A 82 5.79 3.29 -11.59
C ARG A 82 6.24 1.84 -11.43
N LYS A 83 7.56 1.63 -11.37
CA LYS A 83 8.15 0.34 -11.02
C LYS A 83 8.14 0.16 -9.50
N LEU A 84 7.64 -0.98 -9.05
CA LEU A 84 7.52 -1.38 -7.65
C LEU A 84 8.16 -2.74 -7.46
N LYS A 85 8.48 -3.07 -6.21
CA LYS A 85 9.22 -4.28 -5.86
C LYS A 85 8.68 -4.92 -4.59
N LEU A 86 8.35 -6.22 -4.64
CA LEU A 86 8.17 -7.04 -3.45
C LEU A 86 9.51 -7.64 -3.04
N ILE A 87 9.85 -7.53 -1.76
CA ILE A 87 11.11 -8.06 -1.22
C ILE A 87 10.92 -9.48 -0.71
N HIS A 88 11.98 -10.27 -0.84
CA HIS A 88 12.03 -11.67 -0.45
C HIS A 88 11.64 -11.87 1.03
N PRO A 89 10.88 -12.91 1.40
CA PRO A 89 10.53 -13.18 2.80
C PRO A 89 11.76 -13.28 3.72
N LEU A 90 12.82 -13.95 3.28
CA LEU A 90 14.10 -13.99 4.02
C LEU A 90 14.69 -12.59 4.26
N SER A 91 14.66 -11.70 3.26
CA SER A 91 15.14 -10.32 3.40
C SER A 91 14.31 -9.56 4.42
N GLN A 92 12.98 -9.75 4.45
CA GLN A 92 12.11 -9.16 5.47
C GLN A 92 12.47 -9.62 6.89
N ILE A 93 12.89 -10.87 7.07
CA ILE A 93 13.38 -11.38 8.36
C ILE A 93 14.72 -10.74 8.74
N GLN A 94 15.60 -10.47 7.77
CA GLN A 94 16.81 -9.70 8.04
C GLN A 94 16.48 -8.25 8.44
N VAL A 95 15.43 -7.65 7.87
CA VAL A 95 14.92 -6.35 8.31
C VAL A 95 14.46 -6.41 9.76
N VAL A 96 13.72 -7.45 10.18
CA VAL A 96 13.33 -7.62 11.60
C VAL A 96 14.56 -7.62 12.52
N LYS A 97 15.60 -8.39 12.18
CA LYS A 97 16.86 -8.46 12.94
C LYS A 97 17.60 -7.13 12.97
N PHE A 98 17.54 -6.37 11.88
CA PHE A 98 18.14 -5.05 11.80
C PHE A 98 17.46 -4.06 12.74
N TYR A 99 16.11 -4.05 12.78
CA TYR A 99 15.35 -3.24 13.73
C TYR A 99 15.66 -3.63 15.18
N GLU A 100 15.66 -4.93 15.49
CA GLU A 100 16.02 -5.45 16.83
C GLU A 100 17.39 -4.95 17.29
N LYS A 101 18.37 -4.92 16.38
CA LYS A 101 19.72 -4.46 16.69
C LYS A 101 19.87 -2.93 16.76
N TYR A 102 19.12 -2.19 15.95
CA TYR A 102 19.41 -0.77 15.65
C TYR A 102 18.26 0.22 15.86
N GLU A 103 17.14 -0.19 16.46
CA GLU A 103 15.98 0.70 16.67
C GLU A 103 16.33 2.05 17.30
N ASN A 104 17.23 2.07 18.29
CA ASN A 104 17.62 3.31 18.97
C ASN A 104 18.49 4.22 18.09
N LEU A 105 19.37 3.64 17.28
CA LEU A 105 20.20 4.40 16.34
C LEU A 105 19.35 4.96 15.19
N ILE A 106 18.37 4.19 14.70
CA ILE A 106 17.38 4.69 13.73
C ILE A 106 16.68 5.92 14.29
N LEU A 107 16.17 5.85 15.54
CA LEU A 107 15.49 6.97 16.17
C LEU A 107 16.41 8.18 16.34
N HIS A 108 17.65 7.97 16.80
CA HIS A 108 18.65 9.03 16.96
C HIS A 108 18.89 9.80 15.65
N TYR A 109 19.14 9.10 14.54
CA TYR A 109 19.38 9.75 13.25
C TYR A 109 18.11 10.35 12.62
N CYS A 110 16.91 9.92 13.03
CA CYS A 110 15.63 10.48 12.59
C CYS A 110 15.11 11.64 13.46
N GLU A 111 15.83 12.04 14.50
CA GLU A 111 15.49 13.18 15.36
C GLU A 111 16.25 14.46 14.98
N ALA A 112 17.37 14.34 14.26
CA ALA A 112 18.36 15.40 14.07
C ALA A 112 17.83 16.65 13.33
N SER A 113 16.95 16.50 12.33
CA SER A 113 16.49 17.62 11.51
C SER A 113 15.33 18.41 12.15
N PRO A 114 15.43 19.76 12.19
CA PRO A 114 14.34 20.63 12.66
C PRO A 114 13.28 20.92 11.57
N ILE A 115 13.53 20.58 10.30
CA ILE A 115 12.66 20.95 9.18
C ILE A 115 11.77 19.81 8.70
N THR A 116 12.13 18.55 8.95
CA THR A 116 11.25 17.42 8.63
C THR A 116 9.94 17.56 9.42
N ILE A 117 8.82 17.42 8.72
CA ILE A 117 7.50 17.44 9.35
C ILE A 117 6.93 16.03 9.52
N ARG A 118 7.72 15.00 9.19
CA ARG A 118 7.34 13.60 9.35
C ARG A 118 8.58 12.71 9.45
N SER A 119 8.87 12.20 10.65
CA SER A 119 9.96 11.23 10.86
C SER A 119 9.64 10.26 12.00
N PRO A 120 10.29 9.08 12.05
CA PRO A 120 10.25 8.20 13.23
C PRO A 120 10.61 8.97 14.51
N ASN A 121 9.87 8.73 15.58
CA ASN A 121 10.03 9.46 16.85
C ASN A 121 10.20 8.55 18.07
N ARG A 122 9.47 7.43 18.12
CA ARG A 122 9.61 6.42 19.17
C ARG A 122 8.98 5.11 18.74
N ILE A 123 9.33 4.00 19.40
CA ILE A 123 8.65 2.70 19.22
C ILE A 123 7.15 2.86 19.53
N ALA A 124 6.30 2.35 18.64
CA ALA A 124 4.85 2.49 18.79
C ALA A 124 4.33 1.70 19.99
N THR A 125 3.62 2.37 20.90
CA THR A 125 3.12 1.78 22.17
C THR A 125 1.62 1.51 22.17
N SER A 126 0.89 2.25 21.33
CA SER A 126 -0.53 2.07 21.09
C SER A 126 -0.88 2.56 19.70
N PHE A 127 -2.02 2.13 19.21
CA PHE A 127 -2.63 2.69 18.00
C PHE A 127 -4.14 2.83 18.18
N TYR A 128 -4.73 3.62 17.30
CA TYR A 128 -6.13 3.97 17.33
C TYR A 128 -6.87 3.35 16.14
N LYS A 129 -8.01 2.72 16.41
CA LYS A 129 -8.95 2.28 15.38
C LYS A 129 -10.09 3.29 15.31
N LYS A 130 -10.35 3.87 14.13
CA LYS A 130 -11.45 4.84 13.94
C LYS A 130 -12.79 4.11 14.09
N ASN A 131 -13.61 4.50 15.08
CA ASN A 131 -14.87 3.83 15.47
C ASN A 131 -15.95 3.70 14.35
N LEU A 132 -15.80 4.33 13.19
CA LEU A 132 -16.70 4.11 12.03
C LEU A 132 -16.60 2.68 11.47
N LEU A 133 -15.53 1.95 11.80
CA LEU A 133 -15.23 0.61 11.29
C LEU A 133 -15.70 -0.52 12.23
N GLU A 134 -16.17 -0.21 13.44
CA GLU A 134 -16.67 -1.24 14.37
C GLU A 134 -18.04 -1.78 13.94
N ASP A 135 -18.89 -0.95 13.32
CA ASP A 135 -20.22 -1.38 12.84
C ASP A 135 -20.17 -2.05 11.46
N ILE A 136 -19.11 -1.83 10.66
CA ILE A 136 -18.84 -2.60 9.42
C ILE A 136 -18.59 -4.10 9.74
N ASN A 137 -18.27 -4.44 10.99
CA ASN A 137 -18.18 -5.84 11.42
C ASN A 137 -19.48 -6.62 11.13
N LYS A 138 -20.65 -5.96 11.05
CA LYS A 138 -21.93 -6.60 10.71
C LYS A 138 -21.95 -7.24 9.32
N TYR A 139 -21.29 -6.60 8.34
CA TYR A 139 -21.23 -7.13 6.97
C TYR A 139 -20.04 -8.06 6.76
N ARG A 140 -19.28 -8.42 7.82
CA ARG A 140 -18.34 -9.55 7.74
C ARG A 140 -19.14 -10.84 7.81
N SER A 141 -18.70 -11.87 7.09
CA SER A 141 -19.34 -13.18 7.13
C SER A 141 -19.43 -13.71 8.57
N ASN A 142 -20.63 -14.10 9.01
CA ASN A 142 -20.94 -14.65 10.34
C ASN A 142 -20.35 -16.07 10.59
N GLN A 143 -19.36 -16.51 9.81
CA GLN A 143 -18.76 -17.83 9.99
C GLN A 143 -17.57 -17.72 10.94
N ILE A 144 -17.70 -18.38 12.10
CA ILE A 144 -16.72 -18.60 13.19
C ILE A 144 -15.40 -17.83 12.97
N LEU A 145 -15.44 -16.54 13.28
CA LEU A 145 -14.23 -15.77 13.58
C LEU A 145 -13.62 -16.44 14.81
N THR A 146 -12.70 -17.38 14.61
CA THR A 146 -11.88 -17.90 15.70
C THR A 146 -11.26 -16.70 16.40
N SER A 147 -11.27 -16.69 17.74
CA SER A 147 -10.85 -15.56 18.60
C SER A 147 -9.50 -14.92 18.21
N LYS A 148 -8.67 -15.65 17.46
CA LYS A 148 -7.42 -15.19 16.81
C LYS A 148 -7.62 -14.07 15.77
N THR A 149 -8.68 -14.10 14.96
CA THR A 149 -8.94 -13.09 13.91
C THR A 149 -9.35 -11.71 14.47
N GLU A 150 -10.00 -11.68 15.63
CA GLU A 150 -10.25 -10.43 16.36
C GLU A 150 -8.96 -9.85 16.96
N GLU A 151 -8.06 -10.68 17.48
CA GLU A 151 -6.71 -10.27 17.93
C GLU A 151 -5.87 -9.71 16.78
N ILE A 152 -5.98 -10.29 15.57
CA ILE A 152 -5.30 -9.81 14.36
C ILE A 152 -5.72 -8.36 13.99
N SER A 153 -6.96 -7.95 14.30
CA SER A 153 -7.41 -6.57 14.09
C SER A 153 -6.84 -5.56 15.09
N LYS A 154 -6.10 -6.05 16.11
CA LYS A 154 -5.53 -5.29 17.22
C LYS A 154 -4.02 -5.04 17.08
N HIS A 155 -3.38 -5.28 15.92
CA HIS A 155 -1.95 -4.99 15.73
C HIS A 155 -1.71 -3.73 14.85
N SER A 156 -0.76 -2.91 15.31
CA SER A 156 -0.42 -1.54 14.88
C SER A 156 -0.12 -1.37 13.39
N PRO A 157 -0.39 -0.18 12.81
CA PRO A 157 -0.10 0.12 11.41
C PRO A 157 1.40 0.27 11.06
N SER A 158 2.31 0.37 12.05
CA SER A 158 3.78 0.45 11.88
C SER A 158 4.52 0.12 13.17
N PHE A 159 5.81 -0.23 13.07
CA PHE A 159 6.73 -0.44 14.19
C PHE A 159 7.04 0.86 14.95
N PHE A 160 7.35 1.94 14.24
CA PHE A 160 7.62 3.26 14.83
C PHE A 160 6.36 4.13 14.83
N SER A 161 6.23 5.00 15.84
CA SER A 161 5.33 6.14 15.79
C SER A 161 6.07 7.36 15.25
N TYR A 162 5.40 8.13 14.41
CA TYR A 162 5.99 9.25 13.69
C TYR A 162 5.56 10.58 14.30
N ARG A 163 6.47 11.55 14.33
CA ARG A 163 6.17 12.93 14.74
C ARG A 163 5.63 13.76 13.57
N GLY A 164 4.97 14.87 13.89
CA GLY A 164 4.47 15.84 12.90
C GLY A 164 3.19 15.38 12.20
N PHE A 165 3.15 15.46 10.86
CA PHE A 165 1.95 15.22 10.07
C PHE A 165 2.06 13.92 9.28
N ASN A 166 1.08 13.03 9.42
CA ASN A 166 1.06 11.77 8.67
C ASN A 166 0.60 11.92 7.21
N ARG A 167 -0.01 13.07 6.86
CA ARG A 167 -0.42 13.41 5.50
C ARG A 167 -0.14 14.88 5.27
N LEU A 168 0.38 15.19 4.08
CA LEU A 168 0.82 16.54 3.73
C LEU A 168 -0.30 17.59 3.83
N TYR A 169 -1.52 17.30 3.37
CA TYR A 169 -2.62 18.27 3.43
C TYR A 169 -2.93 18.75 4.86
N LYS A 170 -2.68 17.90 5.88
CA LYS A 170 -2.90 18.29 7.28
C LYS A 170 -1.92 19.34 7.76
N PHE A 171 -0.73 19.42 7.16
CA PHE A 171 0.21 20.51 7.43
C PHE A 171 -0.33 21.83 6.89
N PHE A 172 -0.78 21.86 5.63
CA PHE A 172 -1.38 23.05 5.02
C PHE A 172 -2.65 23.53 5.74
N GLU A 173 -3.46 22.60 6.27
CA GLU A 173 -4.64 22.94 7.10
C GLU A 173 -4.29 23.28 8.57
N SER A 174 -3.00 23.28 8.95
CA SER A 174 -2.60 23.46 10.35
C SER A 174 -2.34 24.92 10.73
N ARG A 175 -2.50 25.22 12.02
CA ARG A 175 -2.08 26.51 12.60
C ARG A 175 -0.59 26.81 12.40
N LYS A 176 0.26 25.77 12.26
CA LYS A 176 1.68 25.97 11.96
C LYS A 176 1.89 26.61 10.59
N PHE A 177 1.15 26.15 9.57
CA PHE A 177 1.22 26.74 8.25
C PHE A 177 0.68 28.18 8.25
N PHE A 178 -0.45 28.42 8.94
CA PHE A 178 -1.01 29.77 9.09
C PHE A 178 0.00 30.77 9.68
N ASN A 179 0.70 30.40 10.75
CA ASN A 179 1.73 31.26 11.36
C ASN A 179 2.95 31.48 10.43
N ILE A 180 3.31 30.48 9.62
CA ILE A 180 4.39 30.61 8.63
C ILE A 180 3.95 31.58 7.53
N GLU A 181 2.73 31.44 7.02
CA GLU A 181 2.16 32.33 6.03
C GLU A 181 2.05 33.76 6.55
N GLU A 182 1.74 33.97 7.83
CA GLU A 182 1.74 35.31 8.45
C GLU A 182 3.15 35.96 8.47
N LYS A 183 4.20 35.16 8.71
CA LYS A 183 5.57 35.65 8.87
C LYS A 183 6.31 35.88 7.55
N TYR A 184 6.07 35.05 6.54
CA TYR A 184 6.85 35.03 5.29
C TYR A 184 6.00 35.44 4.10
N SER A 185 6.58 36.18 3.16
CA SER A 185 5.87 36.74 1.99
C SER A 185 6.03 35.89 0.73
N GLU A 186 7.05 35.02 0.68
CA GLU A 186 7.37 34.18 -0.47
C GLU A 186 7.34 32.69 -0.10
N PHE A 187 6.84 31.87 -1.01
CA PHE A 187 6.72 30.41 -0.92
C PHE A 187 7.28 29.74 -2.17
N CYS A 188 8.01 28.65 -1.98
CA CYS A 188 8.50 27.79 -3.06
C CYS A 188 8.31 26.33 -2.66
N SER A 189 7.68 25.54 -3.52
CA SER A 189 7.64 24.08 -3.38
C SER A 189 8.51 23.43 -4.45
N VAL A 190 9.32 22.46 -4.03
CA VAL A 190 10.19 21.69 -4.93
C VAL A 190 10.29 20.24 -4.45
N ASP A 191 10.27 19.28 -5.37
CA ASP A 191 10.47 17.84 -5.10
C ASP A 191 11.84 17.34 -5.59
N ILE A 192 12.31 16.24 -5.01
CA ILE A 192 13.45 15.49 -5.52
C ILE A 192 13.00 14.63 -6.71
N SER A 193 13.72 14.71 -7.83
CA SER A 193 13.45 13.88 -9.00
C SER A 193 13.78 12.42 -8.70
N LYS A 194 12.79 11.52 -8.92
CA LYS A 194 12.93 10.06 -8.78
C LYS A 194 13.64 9.64 -7.48
N CYS A 195 13.31 10.28 -6.35
CA CYS A 195 14.04 10.19 -5.08
C CYS A 195 14.53 8.76 -4.74
N PHE A 196 13.64 7.78 -4.61
CA PHE A 196 14.01 6.42 -4.25
C PHE A 196 14.88 5.70 -5.29
N ASP A 197 14.69 5.97 -6.58
CA ASP A 197 15.50 5.38 -7.65
C ASP A 197 16.89 6.03 -7.75
N SER A 198 17.04 7.28 -7.27
CA SER A 198 18.28 8.05 -7.31
C SER A 198 19.15 7.90 -6.06
N ILE A 199 18.61 7.37 -4.94
CA ILE A 199 19.40 7.18 -3.71
C ILE A 199 20.51 6.16 -3.95
N TYR A 200 21.74 6.61 -3.78
CA TYR A 200 22.91 5.74 -3.74
C TYR A 200 23.07 5.14 -2.34
N THR A 201 23.09 3.83 -2.22
CA THR A 201 23.08 3.12 -0.92
C THR A 201 24.27 3.51 -0.01
N HIS A 202 25.47 3.68 -0.57
CA HIS A 202 26.63 4.12 0.23
C HIS A 202 26.49 5.54 0.81
N SER A 203 25.52 6.34 0.35
CA SER A 203 25.28 7.69 0.88
C SER A 203 24.84 7.70 2.35
N ILE A 204 24.35 6.58 2.88
CA ILE A 204 24.07 6.43 4.32
C ILE A 204 25.34 6.59 5.17
N SER A 205 26.48 6.13 4.66
CA SER A 205 27.77 6.31 5.34
C SER A 205 28.16 7.78 5.39
N TRP A 206 27.90 8.55 4.31
CA TRP A 206 28.14 10.00 4.27
C TRP A 206 27.19 10.77 5.19
N ALA A 207 25.99 10.25 5.40
CA ALA A 207 25.01 10.84 6.30
C ALA A 207 25.37 10.65 7.78
N VAL A 208 25.87 9.45 8.12
CA VAL A 208 26.14 9.03 9.50
C VAL A 208 27.56 9.38 9.97
N LYS A 209 28.56 9.16 9.12
CA LYS A 209 29.97 9.49 9.39
C LYS A 209 30.31 10.74 8.58
N ASN A 210 30.98 11.72 9.17
CA ASN A 210 31.50 12.83 8.39
C ASN A 210 32.37 12.27 7.23
N LYS A 211 32.22 12.84 6.03
CA LYS A 211 32.77 12.29 4.77
C LYS A 211 34.29 12.06 4.84
N GLU A 212 34.97 12.87 5.64
CA GLU A 212 36.41 12.78 5.95
C GLU A 212 36.77 11.53 6.77
N PHE A 213 36.00 11.24 7.83
CA PHE A 213 36.23 10.08 8.72
C PHE A 213 35.99 8.72 8.02
N THR A 214 35.19 8.72 6.94
CA THR A 214 34.84 7.50 6.19
C THR A 214 35.98 7.03 5.29
N LYS A 215 36.82 7.95 4.78
CA LYS A 215 37.97 7.59 3.93
C LYS A 215 39.12 6.98 4.71
N GLU A 216 39.25 7.32 6.00
CA GLU A 216 40.37 6.89 6.85
C GLU A 216 40.11 5.57 7.60
N ASN A 217 38.85 5.19 7.83
CA ASN A 217 38.46 4.04 8.67
C ASN A 217 37.60 2.99 7.93
N VAL A 218 37.99 2.63 6.71
CA VAL A 218 37.28 1.67 5.83
C VAL A 218 37.26 0.23 6.39
N THR A 219 38.12 -0.09 7.36
CA THR A 219 38.39 -1.46 7.83
C THR A 219 37.39 -2.03 8.86
N ILE A 220 36.53 -1.22 9.49
CA ILE A 220 35.54 -1.71 10.47
C ILE A 220 34.21 -2.07 9.78
N LYS A 221 34.03 -3.34 9.42
CA LYS A 221 32.85 -3.83 8.68
C LYS A 221 31.54 -3.80 9.49
N THR A 222 31.58 -3.86 10.82
CA THR A 222 30.39 -4.03 11.69
C THR A 222 29.84 -2.72 12.26
N THR A 223 29.76 -1.67 11.45
CA THR A 223 29.16 -0.39 11.86
C THR A 223 27.75 -0.27 11.33
N PHE A 224 26.87 0.43 12.06
CA PHE A 224 25.48 0.71 11.66
C PHE A 224 25.32 1.10 10.18
N PRO A 225 26.04 2.10 9.64
CA PRO A 225 25.86 2.49 8.23
C PRO A 225 26.27 1.39 7.25
N ASN A 226 27.34 0.63 7.53
CA ASN A 226 27.81 -0.45 6.66
C ASN A 226 26.81 -1.62 6.64
N GLU A 227 26.23 -1.97 7.80
CA GLU A 227 25.22 -3.03 7.88
C GLU A 227 23.91 -2.60 7.24
N PHE A 228 23.52 -1.33 7.37
CA PHE A 228 22.33 -0.80 6.71
C PHE A 228 22.49 -0.80 5.19
N ASP A 229 23.59 -0.24 4.70
CA ASP A 229 23.98 -0.26 3.28
C ASP A 229 23.95 -1.67 2.69
N SER A 230 24.66 -2.61 3.34
CA SER A 230 24.72 -4.02 2.92
C SER A 230 23.34 -4.71 2.94
N LEU A 231 22.44 -4.32 3.85
CA LEU A 231 21.08 -4.84 3.87
C LEU A 231 20.26 -4.32 2.69
N MET A 232 20.33 -3.01 2.41
CA MET A 232 19.63 -2.37 1.29
C MET A 232 20.08 -2.92 -0.07
N GLN A 233 21.37 -3.18 -0.25
CA GLN A 233 21.91 -3.82 -1.45
C GLN A 233 21.41 -5.27 -1.58
N ARG A 234 21.56 -6.08 -0.53
CA ARG A 234 21.20 -7.51 -0.59
C ARG A 234 19.72 -7.75 -0.84
N MET A 235 18.83 -6.91 -0.30
CA MET A 235 17.38 -7.04 -0.57
C MET A 235 16.99 -6.63 -2.01
N ASN A 236 17.90 -6.00 -2.74
CA ASN A 236 17.69 -5.41 -4.07
C ASN A 236 18.70 -5.94 -5.09
N HIS A 237 18.99 -7.25 -5.11
CA HIS A 237 19.91 -7.86 -6.08
C HIS A 237 21.33 -7.25 -6.10
N ASN A 238 21.83 -6.83 -4.93
CA ASN A 238 23.11 -6.12 -4.80
C ASN A 238 23.22 -4.81 -5.61
N GLU A 239 22.09 -4.23 -6.01
CA GLU A 239 22.09 -2.91 -6.63
C GLU A 239 22.52 -1.85 -5.62
N THR A 240 23.44 -0.98 -6.06
CA THR A 240 23.93 0.14 -5.24
C THR A 240 23.19 1.44 -5.53
N ASN A 241 22.59 1.55 -6.72
CA ASN A 241 21.82 2.70 -7.18
C ASN A 241 20.33 2.40 -7.12
N GLY A 242 19.61 3.23 -6.38
CA GLY A 242 18.20 3.07 -6.12
C GLY A 242 17.91 2.05 -5.02
N ILE A 243 16.90 2.35 -4.22
CA ILE A 243 16.42 1.48 -3.15
C ILE A 243 15.03 0.96 -3.47
N VAL A 244 14.66 -0.18 -2.88
CA VAL A 244 13.34 -0.79 -3.09
C VAL A 244 12.24 0.18 -2.67
N ILE A 245 11.35 0.53 -3.59
CA ILE A 245 10.16 1.32 -3.28
C ILE A 245 9.15 0.41 -2.60
N GLY A 246 8.80 0.76 -1.36
CA GLY A 246 7.69 0.11 -0.66
C GLY A 246 7.87 -0.23 0.79
N PRO A 247 8.94 -0.95 1.16
CA PRO A 247 9.25 -1.26 2.54
C PRO A 247 9.39 0.00 3.39
N GLU A 248 8.93 -0.05 4.64
CA GLU A 248 9.08 1.05 5.59
C GLU A 248 10.56 1.34 5.89
N LEU A 249 11.41 0.30 5.93
CA LEU A 249 12.86 0.45 6.08
C LEU A 249 13.46 1.35 4.99
N SER A 250 13.06 1.22 3.72
CA SER A 250 13.55 2.07 2.63
C SER A 250 13.22 3.55 2.84
N ARG A 251 12.05 3.84 3.40
CA ARG A 251 11.65 5.23 3.73
C ARG A 251 12.47 5.78 4.89
N ILE A 252 12.77 4.95 5.89
CA ILE A 252 13.66 5.32 7.01
C ILE A 252 15.08 5.58 6.50
N PHE A 253 15.59 4.75 5.61
CA PHE A 253 16.89 4.93 4.98
C PHE A 253 17.00 6.28 4.27
N ALA A 254 16.01 6.61 3.44
CA ALA A 254 15.92 7.90 2.78
C ALA A 254 15.80 9.06 3.79
N GLU A 255 14.99 8.91 4.84
CA GLU A 255 14.80 9.94 5.86
C GLU A 255 16.11 10.28 6.58
N ILE A 256 16.93 9.30 6.95
CA ILE A 256 18.25 9.55 7.59
C ILE A 256 19.15 10.38 6.68
N ILE A 257 19.23 10.02 5.39
CA ILE A 257 20.05 10.76 4.41
C ILE A 257 19.53 12.20 4.26
N LEU A 258 18.22 12.35 4.10
CA LEU A 258 17.60 13.67 3.90
C LEU A 258 17.67 14.55 5.16
N GLN A 259 17.69 13.98 6.37
CA GLN A 259 17.95 14.78 7.56
C GLN A 259 19.38 15.32 7.63
N LYS A 260 20.38 14.60 7.09
CA LYS A 260 21.72 15.16 6.94
C LYS A 260 21.73 16.31 5.93
N VAL A 261 21.03 16.16 4.80
CA VAL A 261 20.84 17.24 3.82
C VAL A 261 20.21 18.47 4.48
N ASP A 262 19.12 18.26 5.24
CA ASP A 262 18.42 19.33 5.95
C ASP A 262 19.36 20.16 6.83
N ILE A 263 20.22 19.50 7.60
CA ILE A 263 21.18 20.13 8.52
C ILE A 263 22.24 20.89 7.72
N GLN A 264 22.85 20.26 6.71
CA GLN A 264 23.88 20.90 5.89
C GLN A 264 23.37 22.13 5.14
N VAL A 265 22.10 22.13 4.72
CA VAL A 265 21.48 23.31 4.10
C VAL A 265 21.38 24.46 5.09
N ILE A 266 20.95 24.19 6.33
CA ILE A 266 20.85 25.23 7.37
C ILE A 266 22.24 25.79 7.69
N GLU A 267 23.20 24.93 7.99
CA GLU A 267 24.58 25.31 8.32
C GLU A 267 25.20 26.17 7.21
N LYS A 268 25.08 25.72 5.95
CA LYS A 268 25.64 26.44 4.80
C LYS A 268 24.98 27.78 4.54
N LEU A 269 23.67 27.91 4.77
CA LEU A 269 22.95 29.18 4.64
C LEU A 269 23.39 30.20 5.71
N GLU A 270 23.59 29.72 6.94
CA GLU A 270 24.09 30.54 8.04
C GLU A 270 25.55 30.96 7.80
N GLU A 271 26.43 30.04 7.44
CA GLU A 271 27.85 30.33 7.24
C GLU A 271 28.11 31.27 6.05
N LYS A 272 27.55 30.94 4.88
CA LYS A 272 27.83 31.61 3.60
C LYS A 272 27.03 32.89 3.40
N TYR A 273 25.77 32.90 3.84
CA TYR A 273 24.84 34.00 3.55
C TYR A 273 24.36 34.74 4.80
N LYS A 274 24.79 34.34 6.01
CA LYS A 274 24.36 34.92 7.30
C LYS A 274 22.83 34.91 7.47
N LEU A 275 22.16 33.92 6.89
CA LEU A 275 20.72 33.74 6.98
C LEU A 275 20.40 32.87 8.19
N VAL A 276 19.55 33.35 9.09
CA VAL A 276 19.21 32.64 10.33
C VAL A 276 17.89 31.88 10.15
N TYR A 277 17.93 30.57 10.38
CA TYR A 277 16.76 29.70 10.33
C TYR A 277 15.69 30.15 11.33
N GLY A 278 14.43 30.19 10.90
CA GLY A 278 13.31 30.63 11.70
C GLY A 278 13.22 32.16 11.86
N ASN A 279 14.19 32.93 11.36
CA ASN A 279 14.10 34.39 11.28
C ASN A 279 13.78 34.81 9.84
N GLN A 280 14.78 34.91 8.95
CA GLN A 280 14.58 35.36 7.56
C GLN A 280 13.95 34.30 6.64
N TYR A 281 14.02 33.01 7.03
CA TYR A 281 13.42 31.92 6.28
C TYR A 281 13.02 30.75 7.18
N THR A 282 12.15 29.88 6.70
CA THR A 282 11.94 28.53 7.25
C THR A 282 11.76 27.55 6.10
N ILE A 283 12.14 26.30 6.34
CA ILE A 283 11.92 25.18 5.43
C ILE A 283 11.10 24.13 6.17
N LYS A 284 10.21 23.43 5.46
CA LYS A 284 9.49 22.24 5.91
C LYS A 284 9.62 21.14 4.86
N ARG A 285 10.06 19.95 5.27
CA ARG A 285 10.23 18.80 4.37
C ARG A 285 9.25 17.68 4.71
N TYR A 286 8.56 17.16 3.70
CA TYR A 286 7.68 15.99 3.80
C TYR A 286 8.16 14.92 2.81
N VAL A 287 8.85 13.89 3.31
CA VAL A 287 9.51 12.89 2.46
C VAL A 287 10.49 13.59 1.50
N ASP A 288 10.20 13.63 0.20
CA ASP A 288 10.98 14.23 -0.88
C ASP A 288 10.52 15.65 -1.27
N ASP A 289 9.38 16.11 -0.74
CA ASP A 289 8.86 17.46 -0.98
C ASP A 289 9.46 18.49 0.01
N PHE A 290 10.05 19.56 -0.51
CA PHE A 290 10.52 20.72 0.25
C PHE A 290 9.61 21.93 0.05
N PHE A 291 9.19 22.53 1.15
CA PHE A 291 8.42 23.78 1.21
C PHE A 291 9.27 24.87 1.85
N ILE A 292 9.71 25.82 1.05
CA ILE A 292 10.61 26.91 1.41
C ILE A 292 9.80 28.19 1.56
N PHE A 293 9.97 28.87 2.68
CA PHE A 293 9.30 30.13 2.99
C PHE A 293 10.34 31.18 3.35
N SER A 294 10.23 32.38 2.79
CA SER A 294 11.19 33.47 3.02
C SER A 294 10.52 34.85 2.99
N ILE A 295 11.23 35.85 3.52
CA ILE A 295 10.77 37.24 3.55
C ILE A 295 10.92 37.97 2.20
N ASN A 296 11.69 37.41 1.27
CA ASN A 296 11.86 37.93 -0.10
C ASN A 296 12.38 36.84 -1.06
N LYS A 297 12.31 37.15 -2.36
CA LYS A 297 12.67 36.23 -3.46
C LYS A 297 14.17 35.97 -3.57
N ASP A 298 15.01 36.95 -3.23
CA ASP A 298 16.46 36.79 -3.26
C ASP A 298 16.93 35.71 -2.27
N ILE A 299 16.42 35.76 -1.04
CA ILE A 299 16.67 34.73 -0.01
C ILE A 299 16.14 33.37 -0.46
N GLN A 300 14.94 33.34 -1.06
CA GLN A 300 14.37 32.09 -1.59
C GLN A 300 15.28 31.43 -2.63
N ASN A 301 15.77 32.22 -3.59
CA ASN A 301 16.66 31.74 -4.65
C ASN A 301 17.98 31.22 -4.07
N LYS A 302 18.56 31.92 -3.08
CA LYS A 302 19.76 31.46 -2.36
C LYS A 302 19.52 30.11 -1.68
N ILE A 303 18.36 29.92 -1.06
CA ILE A 303 17.98 28.65 -0.42
C ILE A 303 17.85 27.53 -1.46
N VAL A 304 17.15 27.77 -2.57
CA VAL A 304 16.97 26.75 -3.63
C VAL A 304 18.31 26.34 -4.23
N ILE A 305 19.20 27.30 -4.50
CA ILE A 305 20.56 27.02 -5.01
C ILE A 305 21.36 26.21 -3.98
N CYS A 306 21.34 26.62 -2.71
CA CYS A 306 22.02 25.91 -1.64
C CYS A 306 21.51 24.48 -1.46
N LEU A 307 20.18 24.30 -1.47
CA LEU A 307 19.54 22.99 -1.41
C LEU A 307 19.96 22.11 -2.59
N SER A 308 19.94 22.66 -3.81
CA SER A 308 20.37 21.93 -5.00
C SER A 308 21.84 21.48 -4.89
N ASP A 309 22.72 22.35 -4.40
CA ASP A 309 24.14 22.06 -4.26
C ASP A 309 24.42 21.01 -3.17
N VAL A 310 23.72 21.07 -2.04
CA VAL A 310 23.84 20.05 -0.99
C VAL A 310 23.31 18.69 -1.47
N LEU A 311 22.17 18.66 -2.17
CA LEU A 311 21.61 17.41 -2.71
C LEU A 311 22.56 16.72 -3.70
N LEU A 312 23.31 17.48 -4.50
CA LEU A 312 24.32 16.93 -5.42
C LEU A 312 25.40 16.13 -4.68
N ASN A 313 25.76 16.50 -3.44
CA ASN A 313 26.72 15.74 -2.64
C ASN A 313 26.25 14.33 -2.27
N PHE A 314 24.94 14.07 -2.41
CA PHE A 314 24.29 12.78 -2.17
C PHE A 314 23.76 12.14 -3.47
N ASN A 315 24.16 12.65 -4.64
CA ASN A 315 23.67 12.22 -5.97
C ASN A 315 22.16 12.40 -6.17
N LEU A 316 21.57 13.40 -5.52
CA LEU A 316 20.15 13.73 -5.64
C LEU A 316 19.97 15.05 -6.43
N HIS A 317 18.86 15.15 -7.15
CA HIS A 317 18.56 16.30 -8.01
C HIS A 317 17.16 16.83 -7.76
N LEU A 318 17.02 18.16 -7.76
CA LEU A 318 15.71 18.81 -7.72
C LEU A 318 15.00 18.67 -9.07
N ASN A 319 13.69 18.46 -9.02
CA ASN A 319 12.86 18.36 -10.19
C ASN A 319 12.32 19.74 -10.60
N LYS A 320 13.05 20.40 -11.51
CA LYS A 320 12.76 21.76 -11.96
C LYS A 320 11.39 21.93 -12.62
N SER A 321 10.83 20.88 -13.23
CA SER A 321 9.54 20.97 -13.94
C SER A 321 8.34 21.08 -13.00
N LYS A 322 8.49 20.72 -11.72
CA LYS A 322 7.45 20.79 -10.70
C LYS A 322 7.70 21.88 -9.65
N THR A 323 8.77 22.65 -9.79
CA THR A 323 9.02 23.77 -8.88
C THR A 323 7.92 24.83 -9.06
N GLU A 324 7.24 25.19 -7.98
CA GLU A 324 6.20 26.22 -7.96
C GLU A 324 6.64 27.37 -7.05
N TYR A 325 6.58 28.60 -7.55
CA TYR A 325 6.88 29.82 -6.81
C TYR A 325 5.60 30.63 -6.64
N LEU A 326 5.28 31.01 -5.41
CA LEU A 326 4.12 31.83 -5.07
C LEU A 326 4.53 32.95 -4.11
N SER A 327 3.88 34.10 -4.25
CA SER A 327 3.89 35.15 -3.23
C SER A 327 2.57 35.09 -2.46
N ARG A 328 2.55 35.57 -1.21
CA ARG A 328 1.35 35.54 -0.35
C ARG A 328 0.13 36.14 -1.09
N PRO A 329 -1.06 35.50 -1.05
CA PRO A 329 -1.42 34.28 -0.32
C PRO A 329 -0.90 32.98 -0.96
N PHE A 330 -0.48 32.03 -0.13
CA PHE A 330 0.15 30.75 -0.54
C PHE A 330 -0.89 29.70 -0.96
N ILE A 331 -1.73 30.03 -1.93
CA ILE A 331 -2.78 29.13 -2.43
C ILE A 331 -2.31 28.49 -3.75
N THR A 332 -2.02 27.19 -3.69
CA THR A 332 -1.70 26.42 -4.90
C THR A 332 -2.92 26.22 -5.78
N ARG A 333 -2.71 26.03 -7.10
CA ARG A 333 -3.80 25.77 -8.07
C ARG A 333 -4.67 24.58 -7.65
N LYS A 334 -4.02 23.52 -7.16
CA LYS A 334 -4.69 22.31 -6.66
C LYS A 334 -5.56 22.58 -5.44
N SER A 335 -5.08 23.39 -4.49
CA SER A 335 -5.85 23.73 -3.28
C SER A 335 -7.09 24.55 -3.61
N LYS A 336 -6.97 25.51 -4.54
CA LYS A 336 -8.10 26.31 -5.04
C LYS A 336 -9.18 25.42 -5.65
N LEU A 337 -8.80 24.44 -6.47
CA LEU A 337 -9.74 23.49 -7.09
C LEU A 337 -10.41 22.56 -6.08
N VAL A 338 -9.63 21.98 -5.14
CA VAL A 338 -10.20 21.11 -4.10
C VAL A 338 -11.21 21.87 -3.26
N TYR A 339 -10.95 23.16 -2.98
CA TYR A 339 -11.89 24.02 -2.27
C TYR A 339 -13.17 24.26 -3.07
N SER A 340 -13.10 24.64 -4.35
CA SER A 340 -14.29 24.89 -5.16
C SER A 340 -15.14 23.62 -5.34
N ILE A 341 -14.50 22.47 -5.58
CA ILE A 341 -15.18 21.18 -5.75
C ILE A 341 -15.81 20.70 -4.44
N ARG A 342 -15.21 21.00 -3.28
CA ARG A 342 -15.76 20.58 -1.98
C ARG A 342 -17.19 21.09 -1.78
N ASN A 343 -17.48 22.33 -2.19
CA ASN A 343 -18.81 22.91 -2.07
C ASN A 343 -19.81 22.18 -2.99
N ILE A 344 -19.46 21.99 -4.26
CA ILE A 344 -20.29 21.27 -5.24
C ILE A 344 -20.58 19.84 -4.77
N VAL A 345 -19.56 19.15 -4.24
CA VAL A 345 -19.70 17.78 -3.71
C VAL A 345 -20.63 17.74 -2.49
N ASN A 346 -20.55 18.72 -1.59
CA ASN A 346 -21.42 18.79 -0.43
C ASN A 346 -22.86 19.11 -0.83
N GLU A 347 -23.08 20.14 -1.66
CA GLU A 347 -24.40 20.50 -2.19
C GLU A 347 -25.05 19.33 -2.93
N PHE A 348 -24.26 18.61 -3.74
CA PHE A 348 -24.69 17.41 -4.41
C PHE A 348 -25.19 16.36 -3.41
N PHE A 349 -24.40 16.02 -2.39
CA PHE A 349 -24.85 15.05 -1.38
C PHE A 349 -26.08 15.54 -0.61
N ASP A 350 -26.11 16.80 -0.19
CA ASP A 350 -27.21 17.37 0.58
C ASP A 350 -28.52 17.43 -0.23
N SER A 351 -28.44 17.41 -1.56
CA SER A 351 -29.62 17.36 -2.43
C SER A 351 -30.43 16.06 -2.31
N PHE A 352 -29.81 14.93 -1.93
CA PHE A 352 -30.48 13.63 -1.84
C PHE A 352 -30.08 12.77 -0.63
N LEU A 353 -29.20 13.23 0.25
CA LEU A 353 -28.77 12.54 1.46
C LEU A 353 -28.97 13.43 2.69
N GLU A 354 -29.41 12.83 3.79
CA GLU A 354 -29.58 13.49 5.09
C GLU A 354 -28.89 12.69 6.19
N TYR A 355 -28.31 13.38 7.16
CA TYR A 355 -27.82 12.74 8.38
C TYR A 355 -28.98 12.41 9.31
N GLU A 356 -29.09 11.14 9.68
CA GLU A 356 -29.96 10.71 10.78
C GLU A 356 -29.19 10.82 12.11
N ASN A 357 -27.92 10.42 12.10
CA ASN A 357 -26.97 10.66 13.18
C ASN A 357 -25.54 10.79 12.59
N PRO A 358 -24.51 11.12 13.38
CA PRO A 358 -23.15 11.32 12.85
C PRO A 358 -22.54 10.12 12.09
N LYS A 359 -23.09 8.90 12.26
CA LYS A 359 -22.62 7.66 11.65
C LYS A 359 -23.51 7.13 10.52
N THR A 360 -24.77 7.56 10.40
CA THR A 360 -25.73 7.03 9.41
C THR A 360 -26.30 8.13 8.52
N LEU A 361 -26.51 7.79 7.26
CA LEU A 361 -27.19 8.64 6.27
C LEU A 361 -28.47 7.97 5.82
N LYS A 362 -29.53 8.75 5.66
CA LYS A 362 -30.78 8.33 5.00
C LYS A 362 -30.94 9.08 3.67
N PRO A 363 -31.39 8.42 2.60
CA PRO A 363 -31.62 9.07 1.32
C PRO A 363 -32.99 9.76 1.26
N LYS A 364 -33.06 10.88 0.56
CA LYS A 364 -34.31 11.53 0.12
C LYS A 364 -34.79 10.87 -1.18
N ARG A 365 -36.03 11.15 -1.58
CA ARG A 365 -36.57 10.68 -2.87
C ARG A 365 -35.80 11.31 -4.02
N VAL A 366 -35.23 10.47 -4.88
CA VAL A 366 -34.62 10.89 -6.16
C VAL A 366 -35.67 10.76 -7.26
N ILE A 367 -35.95 11.85 -7.97
CA ILE A 367 -36.96 11.84 -9.06
C ILE A 367 -36.41 11.12 -10.29
N ASN A 368 -35.15 11.38 -10.65
CA ASN A 368 -34.50 10.79 -11.81
C ASN A 368 -32.99 10.68 -11.53
N THR A 369 -32.49 9.44 -11.42
CA THR A 369 -31.09 9.12 -11.09
C THR A 369 -30.14 9.65 -12.15
N TRP A 370 -30.42 9.42 -13.44
CA TRP A 370 -29.60 9.91 -14.55
C TRP A 370 -29.49 11.44 -14.58
N LYS A 371 -30.59 12.17 -14.40
CA LYS A 371 -30.57 13.64 -14.39
C LYS A 371 -29.70 14.17 -13.26
N LEU A 372 -29.78 13.55 -12.08
CA LEU A 372 -28.96 13.90 -10.93
C LEU A 372 -27.47 13.62 -11.20
N THR A 373 -27.13 12.40 -11.65
CA THR A 373 -25.77 12.00 -12.07
C THR A 373 -25.20 12.96 -13.12
N ARG A 374 -25.94 13.23 -14.19
CA ARG A 374 -25.52 14.12 -15.29
C ARG A 374 -25.28 15.54 -14.79
N SER A 375 -26.18 16.09 -13.98
CA SER A 375 -26.04 17.46 -13.46
C SER A 375 -24.77 17.63 -12.60
N PHE A 376 -24.44 16.63 -11.79
CA PHE A 376 -23.21 16.62 -11.01
C PHE A 376 -21.98 16.53 -11.91
N ILE A 377 -21.95 15.60 -12.86
CA ILE A 377 -20.84 15.45 -13.81
C ILE A 377 -20.62 16.74 -14.61
N GLN A 378 -21.68 17.38 -15.10
CA GLN A 378 -21.58 18.66 -15.81
C GLN A 378 -21.02 19.78 -14.94
N SER A 379 -21.39 19.82 -13.66
CA SER A 379 -20.85 20.80 -12.70
C SER A 379 -19.35 20.59 -12.48
N ILE A 380 -18.91 19.33 -12.39
CA ILE A 380 -17.49 18.99 -12.31
C ILE A 380 -16.76 19.34 -13.61
N GLN A 381 -17.31 19.02 -14.77
CA GLN A 381 -16.75 19.37 -16.08
C GLN A 381 -16.54 20.89 -16.21
N TYR A 382 -17.52 21.67 -15.81
CA TYR A 382 -17.44 23.13 -15.81
C TYR A 382 -16.29 23.63 -14.92
N GLN A 383 -16.13 23.07 -13.72
CA GLN A 383 -15.02 23.43 -12.82
C GLN A 383 -13.64 23.02 -13.37
N CYS A 384 -13.53 21.85 -13.98
CA CYS A 384 -12.29 21.40 -14.61
C CYS A 384 -11.88 22.35 -15.74
N ASN A 385 -12.81 22.69 -16.63
CA ASN A 385 -12.55 23.58 -17.76
C ASN A 385 -12.20 25.00 -17.31
N THR A 386 -12.96 25.57 -16.37
CA THR A 386 -12.73 26.94 -15.86
C THR A 386 -11.40 27.11 -15.14
N ASN A 387 -10.87 26.06 -14.50
CA ASN A 387 -9.59 26.11 -13.78
C ASN A 387 -8.42 25.53 -14.60
N GLY A 388 -8.66 25.00 -15.81
CA GLY A 388 -7.63 24.39 -16.66
C GLY A 388 -7.02 23.12 -16.07
N ILE A 389 -7.81 22.30 -15.38
CA ILE A 389 -7.35 21.12 -14.64
C ILE A 389 -8.06 19.85 -15.14
N SER A 390 -7.37 18.70 -15.13
CA SER A 390 -7.90 17.41 -15.57
C SER A 390 -8.66 16.67 -14.46
N TYR A 391 -9.35 15.59 -14.83
CA TYR A 391 -9.99 14.68 -13.86
C TYR A 391 -8.99 14.01 -12.91
N ASP A 392 -7.71 13.90 -13.28
CA ASP A 392 -6.69 13.21 -12.48
C ASP A 392 -6.49 13.85 -11.10
N ASP A 393 -6.67 15.16 -11.00
CA ASP A 393 -6.47 15.89 -9.76
C ASP A 393 -7.61 15.73 -8.74
N ILE A 394 -8.80 15.33 -9.20
CA ILE A 394 -10.03 15.42 -8.42
C ILE A 394 -10.75 14.08 -8.24
N SER A 395 -10.56 13.14 -9.16
CA SER A 395 -11.30 11.88 -9.18
C SER A 395 -11.10 11.08 -7.90
N ALA A 396 -9.86 10.95 -7.44
CA ALA A 396 -9.55 10.26 -6.19
C ALA A 396 -10.24 10.89 -4.96
N TYR A 397 -10.36 12.22 -4.93
CA TYR A 397 -11.04 12.94 -3.84
C TYR A 397 -12.55 12.69 -3.86
N ILE A 398 -13.19 12.81 -5.03
CA ILE A 398 -14.64 12.62 -5.18
C ILE A 398 -15.00 11.15 -4.91
N ILE A 399 -14.29 10.19 -5.48
CA ILE A 399 -14.48 8.75 -5.26
C ILE A 399 -14.35 8.41 -3.77
N SER A 400 -13.34 8.96 -3.09
CA SER A 400 -13.18 8.77 -1.65
C SER A 400 -14.34 9.38 -0.86
N SER A 401 -14.83 10.56 -1.26
CA SER A 401 -15.97 11.21 -0.62
C SER A 401 -17.26 10.42 -0.77
N ILE A 402 -17.51 9.88 -1.97
CA ILE A 402 -18.64 8.98 -2.26
C ILE A 402 -18.55 7.70 -1.44
N ASN A 403 -17.38 7.04 -1.40
CA ASN A 403 -17.18 5.83 -0.62
C ASN A 403 -17.51 6.04 0.88
N GLU A 404 -17.15 7.21 1.44
CA GLU A 404 -17.52 7.53 2.82
C GLU A 404 -19.03 7.78 2.99
N ARG A 405 -19.76 8.23 1.96
CA ARG A 405 -21.23 8.31 1.98
C ARG A 405 -21.88 6.94 1.87
N ILE A 406 -21.40 6.07 0.97
CA ILE A 406 -21.88 4.67 0.84
C ILE A 406 -21.67 3.90 2.16
N LYS A 407 -20.52 4.06 2.82
CA LYS A 407 -20.28 3.47 4.16
C LYS A 407 -21.33 3.91 5.18
N LYS A 408 -21.72 5.18 5.20
CA LYS A 408 -22.74 5.71 6.12
C LYS A 408 -24.16 5.28 5.75
N LEU A 409 -24.47 5.19 4.45
CA LEU A 409 -25.75 4.69 3.94
C LEU A 409 -25.95 3.22 4.29
N THR A 410 -24.95 2.38 4.04
CA THR A 410 -25.02 0.94 4.29
C THR A 410 -24.96 0.59 5.78
N ASN A 411 -24.55 1.52 6.64
CA ASN A 411 -24.60 1.36 8.09
C ASN A 411 -26.01 1.53 8.68
N ASN A 412 -27.01 1.89 7.86
CA ASN A 412 -28.35 2.13 8.35
C ASN A 412 -29.10 0.83 8.70
N LYS A 413 -29.85 0.82 9.80
CA LYS A 413 -30.51 -0.40 10.33
C LYS A 413 -32.00 -0.48 9.97
N ASN A 414 -32.67 0.66 9.86
CA ASN A 414 -34.11 0.74 9.60
C ASN A 414 -34.34 1.36 8.22
N LEU A 415 -35.11 0.67 7.37
CA LEU A 415 -35.39 1.09 5.99
C LEU A 415 -36.86 1.45 5.74
N GLU A 416 -37.67 1.62 6.79
CA GLU A 416 -39.13 1.77 6.71
C GLU A 416 -39.57 2.65 5.51
N GLY A 417 -40.23 2.01 4.54
CA GLY A 417 -40.80 2.64 3.34
C GLY A 417 -39.82 3.23 2.31
N ASN A 418 -38.51 3.18 2.54
CA ASN A 418 -37.51 3.95 1.79
C ASN A 418 -36.53 3.09 0.96
N THR A 419 -36.78 1.78 0.81
CA THR A 419 -35.86 0.85 0.10
C THR A 419 -35.49 1.35 -1.30
N LYS A 420 -36.46 1.84 -2.07
CA LYS A 420 -36.22 2.45 -3.39
C LYS A 420 -35.26 3.63 -3.32
N ASN A 421 -35.42 4.54 -2.35
CA ASN A 421 -34.54 5.70 -2.20
C ASN A 421 -33.10 5.28 -1.88
N PHE A 422 -32.91 4.19 -1.12
CA PHE A 422 -31.58 3.62 -0.89
C PHE A 422 -30.95 3.05 -2.16
N LEU A 423 -31.73 2.34 -2.98
CA LEU A 423 -31.25 1.84 -4.27
C LEU A 423 -30.89 2.98 -5.23
N ASP A 424 -31.81 3.93 -5.42
CA ASP A 424 -31.60 5.09 -6.29
C ASP A 424 -30.36 5.90 -5.87
N ALA A 425 -30.15 6.08 -4.56
CA ALA A 425 -28.95 6.74 -4.03
C ALA A 425 -27.67 5.93 -4.26
N LEU A 426 -27.70 4.60 -4.09
CA LEU A 426 -26.54 3.75 -4.35
C LEU A 426 -26.17 3.74 -5.84
N GLU A 427 -27.16 3.64 -6.74
CA GLU A 427 -26.96 3.69 -8.19
C GLU A 427 -26.29 5.00 -8.61
N VAL A 428 -26.82 6.16 -8.18
CA VAL A 428 -26.24 7.48 -8.48
C VAL A 428 -24.79 7.57 -8.01
N LEU A 429 -24.50 7.09 -6.80
CA LEU A 429 -23.15 7.14 -6.23
C LEU A 429 -22.17 6.21 -6.97
N ILE A 430 -22.61 5.01 -7.33
CA ILE A 430 -21.80 4.02 -8.06
C ILE A 430 -21.57 4.46 -9.52
N ASP A 431 -22.59 5.01 -10.19
CA ASP A 431 -22.50 5.59 -11.54
C ASP A 431 -21.37 6.62 -11.62
N ILE A 432 -21.39 7.59 -10.70
CA ILE A 432 -20.41 8.66 -10.65
C ILE A 432 -19.01 8.10 -10.34
N GLN A 433 -18.92 7.12 -9.43
CA GLN A 433 -17.64 6.47 -9.13
C GLN A 433 -17.05 5.80 -10.37
N PHE A 434 -17.82 5.02 -11.13
CA PHE A 434 -17.33 4.37 -12.34
C PHE A 434 -17.03 5.35 -13.46
N PHE A 435 -17.81 6.42 -13.62
CA PHE A 435 -17.51 7.47 -14.59
C PHE A 435 -16.13 8.08 -14.34
N LEU A 436 -15.88 8.54 -13.11
CA LEU A 436 -14.61 9.16 -12.74
C LEU A 436 -13.44 8.17 -12.79
N PHE A 437 -13.67 6.93 -12.38
CA PHE A 437 -12.65 5.89 -12.37
C PHE A 437 -12.26 5.38 -13.75
N SER A 438 -13.22 5.32 -14.68
CA SER A 438 -12.93 4.98 -16.08
C SER A 438 -12.04 6.02 -16.75
N ILE A 439 -12.18 7.30 -16.36
CA ILE A 439 -11.38 8.40 -16.92
C ILE A 439 -9.99 8.46 -16.26
N SER A 440 -9.95 8.38 -14.93
CA SER A 440 -8.71 8.49 -14.16
C SER A 440 -8.59 7.35 -13.13
N PRO A 441 -8.23 6.15 -13.60
CA PRO A 441 -8.03 5.01 -12.72
C PRO A 441 -6.78 5.24 -11.85
N SER A 442 -6.91 4.94 -10.56
CA SER A 442 -5.78 4.89 -9.64
C SER A 442 -5.96 3.77 -8.64
N THR A 443 -4.85 3.24 -8.15
CA THR A 443 -4.89 2.11 -7.21
C THR A 443 -5.68 2.46 -5.94
N ASN A 444 -5.53 3.67 -5.39
CA ASN A 444 -6.32 4.12 -4.25
C ASN A 444 -7.83 4.17 -4.59
N SER A 445 -8.20 4.72 -5.74
CA SER A 445 -9.60 4.74 -6.19
C SER A 445 -10.17 3.33 -6.34
N SER A 446 -9.39 2.38 -6.85
CA SER A 446 -9.82 0.98 -7.00
C SER A 446 -10.20 0.33 -5.66
N TYR A 447 -9.47 0.59 -4.58
CA TYR A 447 -9.82 0.11 -3.24
C TYR A 447 -11.12 0.75 -2.71
N LYS A 448 -11.31 2.06 -2.93
CA LYS A 448 -12.51 2.78 -2.48
C LYS A 448 -13.76 2.31 -3.24
N ILE A 449 -13.64 2.09 -4.55
CA ILE A 449 -14.73 1.55 -5.37
C ILE A 449 -15.01 0.11 -4.96
N SER A 450 -13.98 -0.74 -4.86
CA SER A 450 -14.16 -2.13 -4.37
C SER A 450 -14.91 -2.17 -3.04
N THR A 451 -14.55 -1.30 -2.09
CA THR A 451 -15.26 -1.17 -0.81
C THR A 451 -16.72 -0.76 -1.00
N SER A 452 -16.98 0.20 -1.89
CA SER A 452 -18.33 0.68 -2.21
C SER A 452 -19.20 -0.41 -2.82
N LEU A 453 -18.66 -1.19 -3.77
CA LEU A 453 -19.36 -2.31 -4.40
C LEU A 453 -19.68 -3.41 -3.40
N ILE A 454 -18.68 -3.88 -2.63
CA ILE A 454 -18.86 -4.94 -1.64
C ILE A 454 -19.92 -4.53 -0.60
N LEU A 455 -19.87 -3.28 -0.10
CA LEU A 455 -20.85 -2.78 0.86
C LEU A 455 -22.26 -2.68 0.25
N ALA A 456 -22.39 -2.15 -0.97
CA ALA A 456 -23.68 -2.03 -1.64
C ALA A 456 -24.31 -3.41 -1.88
N ILE A 457 -23.54 -4.37 -2.41
CA ILE A 457 -23.99 -5.74 -2.67
C ILE A 457 -24.47 -6.41 -1.37
N ARG A 458 -23.63 -6.39 -0.32
CA ARG A 458 -23.97 -7.02 0.96
C ARG A 458 -25.14 -6.35 1.66
N PHE A 459 -25.24 -5.01 1.60
CA PHE A 459 -26.35 -4.26 2.17
C PHE A 459 -27.67 -4.57 1.47
N VAL A 460 -27.72 -4.53 0.14
CA VAL A 460 -28.94 -4.84 -0.62
C VAL A 460 -29.33 -6.30 -0.41
N LYS A 461 -28.38 -7.24 -0.41
CA LYS A 461 -28.65 -8.64 -0.10
C LYS A 461 -29.26 -8.85 1.29
N ASP A 462 -28.73 -8.17 2.32
CA ASP A 462 -29.21 -8.28 3.71
C ASP A 462 -30.54 -7.56 3.95
N LYS A 463 -30.78 -6.42 3.29
CA LYS A 463 -31.85 -5.48 3.66
C LYS A 463 -32.90 -5.19 2.60
N ILE A 464 -32.59 -5.43 1.33
CA ILE A 464 -33.46 -5.15 0.18
C ILE A 464 -33.34 -6.32 -0.83
N ASN A 465 -33.49 -7.53 -0.31
CA ASN A 465 -33.15 -8.76 -1.03
C ASN A 465 -33.98 -8.93 -2.33
N ASP A 466 -35.21 -8.41 -2.36
CA ASP A 466 -36.09 -8.37 -3.54
C ASP A 466 -35.51 -7.58 -4.72
N ARG A 467 -34.49 -6.75 -4.48
CA ARG A 467 -33.79 -5.94 -5.50
C ARG A 467 -32.32 -6.30 -5.63
N TYR A 468 -31.90 -7.43 -5.06
CA TYR A 468 -30.53 -7.92 -5.13
C TYR A 468 -30.06 -8.21 -6.56
N GLU A 469 -30.90 -8.84 -7.38
CA GLU A 469 -30.56 -9.12 -8.79
C GLU A 469 -30.40 -7.83 -9.58
N HIS A 470 -31.27 -6.86 -9.36
CA HIS A 470 -31.22 -5.55 -10.01
C HIS A 470 -29.91 -4.82 -9.73
N ILE A 471 -29.50 -4.69 -8.47
CA ILE A 471 -28.23 -4.02 -8.14
C ILE A 471 -27.02 -4.84 -8.63
N SER A 472 -27.13 -6.17 -8.64
CA SER A 472 -26.05 -7.05 -9.10
C SER A 472 -25.84 -6.92 -10.60
N LYS A 473 -26.91 -6.89 -11.40
CA LYS A 473 -26.87 -6.61 -12.83
C LYS A 473 -26.32 -5.22 -13.12
N PHE A 474 -26.79 -4.21 -12.39
CA PHE A 474 -26.28 -2.85 -12.50
C PHE A 474 -24.77 -2.79 -12.27
N ILE A 475 -24.27 -3.34 -11.16
CA ILE A 475 -22.83 -3.38 -10.86
C ILE A 475 -22.07 -4.18 -11.93
N TYR A 476 -22.59 -5.35 -12.34
CA TYR A 476 -22.00 -6.17 -13.39
C TYR A 476 -21.80 -5.36 -14.68
N ASP A 477 -22.82 -4.62 -15.15
CA ASP A 477 -22.75 -3.85 -16.38
C ASP A 477 -21.69 -2.74 -16.31
N HIS A 478 -21.52 -2.11 -15.15
CA HIS A 478 -20.46 -1.13 -14.94
C HIS A 478 -19.06 -1.76 -14.92
N VAL A 479 -18.90 -2.89 -14.23
CA VAL A 479 -17.63 -3.62 -14.19
C VAL A 479 -17.26 -4.10 -15.59
N TYR A 480 -18.19 -4.73 -16.31
CA TYR A 480 -17.98 -5.22 -17.66
C TYR A 480 -17.58 -4.09 -18.61
N ARG A 481 -18.31 -2.97 -18.60
CA ARG A 481 -18.00 -1.80 -19.44
C ARG A 481 -16.63 -1.21 -19.14
N TYR A 482 -16.27 -1.08 -17.87
CA TYR A 482 -14.95 -0.60 -17.45
C TYR A 482 -13.83 -1.50 -17.96
N LEU A 483 -13.95 -2.82 -17.76
CA LEU A 483 -12.95 -3.78 -18.22
C LEU A 483 -12.84 -3.83 -19.74
N LYS A 484 -13.97 -3.75 -20.45
CA LYS A 484 -13.97 -3.74 -21.92
C LYS A 484 -13.25 -2.51 -22.48
N ASN A 485 -13.53 -1.33 -21.93
CA ASN A 485 -12.84 -0.10 -22.34
C ASN A 485 -11.34 -0.16 -22.07
N MET A 486 -10.92 -0.77 -20.94
CA MET A 486 -9.50 -0.91 -20.60
C MET A 486 -8.79 -1.97 -21.46
N GLU A 487 -9.49 -3.01 -21.91
CA GLU A 487 -8.97 -3.99 -22.85
C GLU A 487 -8.55 -3.31 -24.17
N ASP A 488 -9.39 -2.41 -24.67
CA ASP A 488 -9.15 -1.68 -25.92
C ASP A 488 -7.92 -0.73 -25.83
N GLU A 489 -7.49 -0.34 -24.62
CA GLU A 489 -6.25 0.43 -24.39
C GLU A 489 -4.96 -0.42 -24.50
N ASN A 490 -5.07 -1.73 -24.76
CA ASN A 490 -3.99 -2.72 -24.83
C ASN A 490 -3.08 -2.73 -23.59
N PRO A 491 -3.45 -3.46 -22.52
CA PRO A 491 -2.69 -3.49 -21.27
C PRO A 491 -1.28 -4.10 -21.42
N HIS A 492 -0.94 -4.77 -22.52
CA HIS A 492 0.33 -5.50 -22.67
C HIS A 492 1.45 -4.71 -23.37
N ILE A 493 1.25 -3.40 -23.60
CA ILE A 493 2.29 -2.54 -24.23
C ILE A 493 3.57 -2.47 -23.39
N VAL A 494 3.48 -2.69 -22.07
CA VAL A 494 4.59 -2.48 -21.13
C VAL A 494 4.95 -3.78 -20.41
N ASP A 495 6.22 -4.16 -20.48
CA ASP A 495 6.77 -5.31 -19.76
C ASP A 495 6.56 -5.19 -18.25
N ASP A 496 6.25 -6.31 -17.60
CA ASP A 496 5.97 -6.44 -16.17
C ASP A 496 4.80 -5.57 -15.67
N TYR A 497 3.91 -5.12 -16.57
CA TYR A 497 2.72 -4.38 -16.15
C TYR A 497 1.75 -5.28 -15.38
N PHE A 498 1.31 -4.76 -14.24
CA PHE A 498 0.31 -5.34 -13.37
C PHE A 498 -0.90 -4.40 -13.32
N PRO A 499 -2.01 -4.71 -14.02
CA PRO A 499 -3.20 -3.86 -14.10
C PRO A 499 -4.00 -3.95 -12.78
N ILE A 500 -3.43 -3.46 -11.69
CA ILE A 500 -3.96 -3.59 -10.35
C ILE A 500 -5.36 -2.98 -10.21
N GLU A 501 -5.64 -1.90 -10.94
CA GLU A 501 -6.95 -1.27 -10.97
C GLU A 501 -8.02 -2.25 -11.49
N ALA A 502 -7.80 -2.87 -12.64
CA ALA A 502 -8.70 -3.89 -13.20
C ALA A 502 -8.79 -5.12 -12.31
N ILE A 503 -7.65 -5.64 -11.84
CA ILE A 503 -7.61 -6.84 -11.00
C ILE A 503 -8.39 -6.62 -9.70
N ASN A 504 -8.27 -5.45 -9.05
CA ASN A 504 -9.04 -5.17 -7.85
C ASN A 504 -10.55 -5.14 -8.12
N ILE A 505 -10.99 -4.58 -9.26
CA ILE A 505 -12.40 -4.59 -9.65
C ILE A 505 -12.90 -6.00 -9.98
N ILE A 506 -12.10 -6.82 -10.68
CA ILE A 506 -12.39 -8.25 -10.94
C ILE A 506 -12.50 -9.04 -9.63
N LEU A 507 -11.61 -8.79 -8.67
CA LEU A 507 -11.67 -9.45 -7.36
C LEU A 507 -12.90 -9.00 -6.57
N ALA A 508 -13.26 -7.71 -6.61
CA ALA A 508 -14.46 -7.19 -5.95
C ALA A 508 -15.77 -7.73 -6.54
N SER A 509 -15.80 -8.03 -7.84
CA SER A 509 -16.99 -8.60 -8.50
C SER A 509 -17.31 -10.03 -8.03
N THR A 510 -16.37 -10.72 -7.36
CA THR A 510 -16.63 -12.05 -6.75
C THR A 510 -17.66 -12.05 -5.62
N GLU A 511 -18.10 -10.88 -5.14
CA GLU A 511 -19.24 -10.77 -4.21
C GLU A 511 -20.61 -10.87 -4.89
N LEU A 512 -20.66 -10.71 -6.22
CA LEU A 512 -21.89 -10.93 -6.99
C LEU A 512 -22.28 -12.41 -6.95
N SER A 513 -23.54 -12.73 -7.25
CA SER A 513 -23.95 -14.13 -7.41
C SER A 513 -23.24 -14.77 -8.60
N HIS A 514 -23.12 -16.10 -8.60
CA HIS A 514 -22.42 -16.86 -9.65
C HIS A 514 -22.99 -16.62 -11.07
N GLU A 515 -24.24 -16.18 -11.19
CA GLU A 515 -24.89 -15.83 -12.46
C GLU A 515 -24.29 -14.58 -13.12
N PHE A 516 -23.71 -13.68 -12.33
CA PHE A 516 -23.03 -12.48 -12.80
C PHE A 516 -21.50 -12.68 -12.89
N MET A 517 -21.06 -13.91 -13.16
CA MET A 517 -19.65 -14.17 -13.47
C MET A 517 -19.23 -13.39 -14.72
N LEU A 518 -18.10 -12.69 -14.64
CA LEU A 518 -17.56 -11.98 -15.81
C LEU A 518 -17.04 -13.00 -16.84
N PRO A 519 -17.09 -12.67 -18.15
CA PRO A 519 -16.58 -13.54 -19.21
C PRO A 519 -15.12 -13.93 -18.97
N GLU A 520 -14.83 -15.22 -19.17
CA GLU A 520 -13.51 -15.79 -18.96
C GLU A 520 -12.46 -15.15 -19.90
N ASP A 521 -12.80 -14.99 -21.17
CA ASP A 521 -11.94 -14.40 -22.20
C ASP A 521 -11.56 -12.95 -21.89
N LEU A 522 -12.46 -12.19 -21.26
CA LEU A 522 -12.19 -10.83 -20.82
C LEU A 522 -11.30 -10.81 -19.57
N THR A 523 -11.64 -11.59 -18.54
CA THR A 523 -10.91 -11.55 -17.26
C THR A 523 -9.48 -12.09 -17.35
N PHE A 524 -9.26 -13.17 -18.11
CA PHE A 524 -7.94 -13.80 -18.21
C PHE A 524 -6.93 -13.01 -19.05
N LYS A 525 -7.38 -12.05 -19.87
CA LYS A 525 -6.48 -11.06 -20.50
C LYS A 525 -5.76 -10.21 -19.46
N PHE A 526 -6.44 -9.81 -18.39
CA PHE A 526 -5.84 -8.99 -17.32
C PHE A 526 -4.89 -9.77 -16.41
N PHE A 527 -5.13 -11.07 -16.22
CA PHE A 527 -4.23 -11.91 -15.41
C PHE A 527 -2.94 -12.30 -16.14
N ASN A 528 -2.90 -12.19 -17.48
CA ASN A 528 -1.70 -12.42 -18.28
C ASN A 528 -0.93 -13.72 -17.94
N ILE A 529 -1.66 -14.81 -17.70
CA ILE A 529 -1.05 -16.12 -17.40
C ILE A 529 -0.75 -16.81 -18.72
N THR A 530 0.49 -16.71 -19.17
CA THR A 530 0.99 -17.42 -20.35
C THR A 530 1.51 -18.80 -19.96
N ASN A 531 1.34 -19.79 -20.85
CA ASN A 531 1.90 -21.12 -20.66
C ASN A 531 3.43 -21.06 -20.84
N GLY A 532 4.22 -20.90 -19.76
CA GLY A 532 5.69 -20.79 -19.87
C GLY A 532 6.45 -20.41 -18.59
N ASP A 533 7.75 -20.10 -18.75
CA ASP A 533 8.76 -19.88 -17.71
C ASP A 533 8.65 -18.54 -16.94
N HIS A 534 7.62 -17.74 -17.21
CA HIS A 534 7.42 -16.42 -16.63
C HIS A 534 6.05 -16.29 -15.94
N LEU A 535 5.85 -17.08 -14.87
CA LEU A 535 4.72 -16.87 -13.97
C LEU A 535 5.01 -15.72 -13.01
N ASN A 536 4.19 -14.68 -13.02
CA ASN A 536 4.27 -13.62 -12.01
C ASN A 536 3.32 -13.93 -10.84
N TYR A 537 3.86 -13.95 -9.62
CA TYR A 537 3.11 -14.28 -8.41
C TYR A 537 1.80 -13.48 -8.23
N LEU A 538 1.82 -12.16 -8.46
CA LEU A 538 0.64 -11.32 -8.23
C LEU A 538 -0.51 -11.62 -9.20
N HIS A 539 -0.15 -11.90 -10.46
CA HIS A 539 -1.08 -12.33 -11.49
C HIS A 539 -1.67 -13.70 -11.17
N VAL A 540 -0.82 -14.67 -10.83
CA VAL A 540 -1.20 -16.06 -10.54
C VAL A 540 -2.15 -16.15 -9.34
N ILE A 541 -1.82 -15.54 -8.20
CA ILE A 541 -2.70 -15.63 -7.02
C ILE A 541 -4.06 -14.98 -7.25
N SER A 542 -4.10 -13.90 -8.06
CA SER A 542 -5.34 -13.19 -8.37
C SER A 542 -6.26 -14.05 -9.25
N ALA A 543 -5.69 -14.69 -10.27
CA ALA A 543 -6.43 -15.61 -11.13
C ALA A 543 -6.87 -16.89 -10.40
N LEU A 544 -5.99 -17.44 -9.54
CA LEU A 544 -6.30 -18.63 -8.76
C LEU A 544 -7.44 -18.36 -7.77
N TYR A 545 -7.41 -17.21 -7.10
CA TYR A 545 -8.51 -16.78 -6.23
C TYR A 545 -9.82 -16.60 -7.02
N TYR A 546 -9.77 -15.88 -8.15
CA TYR A 546 -10.95 -15.62 -8.97
C TYR A 546 -11.56 -16.93 -9.52
N SER A 547 -10.74 -17.77 -10.16
CA SER A 547 -11.20 -19.07 -10.69
C SER A 547 -11.69 -20.02 -9.60
N GLY A 548 -11.13 -19.95 -8.39
CA GLY A 548 -11.59 -20.71 -7.23
C GLY A 548 -13.02 -20.38 -6.77
N LYS A 549 -13.56 -19.21 -7.17
CA LYS A 549 -14.93 -18.79 -6.82
C LYS A 549 -16.00 -19.32 -7.76
N TYR A 550 -15.65 -19.87 -8.93
CA TYR A 550 -16.65 -20.27 -9.92
C TYR A 550 -16.47 -21.72 -10.36
N SER A 551 -17.57 -22.48 -10.37
CA SER A 551 -17.59 -23.86 -10.89
C SER A 551 -17.31 -23.91 -12.39
N ALA A 552 -17.71 -22.88 -13.14
CA ALA A 552 -17.43 -22.78 -14.57
C ALA A 552 -15.92 -22.66 -14.89
N LEU A 553 -15.12 -22.13 -13.95
CA LEU A 553 -13.68 -21.89 -14.15
C LEU A 553 -12.79 -23.00 -13.58
N GLN A 554 -13.35 -24.18 -13.26
CA GLN A 554 -12.57 -25.27 -12.69
C GLN A 554 -11.46 -25.78 -13.61
N GLN A 555 -11.66 -25.76 -14.94
CA GLN A 555 -10.60 -26.14 -15.87
C GLN A 555 -9.44 -25.13 -15.81
N ARG A 556 -9.73 -23.82 -15.85
CA ARG A 556 -8.71 -22.78 -15.71
C ARG A 556 -7.97 -22.86 -14.39
N LYS A 557 -8.69 -23.11 -13.29
CA LYS A 557 -8.08 -23.36 -11.98
C LYS A 557 -7.07 -24.50 -12.05
N LYS A 558 -7.42 -25.63 -12.67
CA LYS A 558 -6.51 -26.77 -12.87
C LYS A 558 -5.30 -26.38 -13.72
N ASP A 559 -5.50 -25.65 -14.81
CA ASP A 559 -4.40 -25.21 -15.68
C ASP A 559 -3.41 -24.31 -14.92
N ILE A 560 -3.91 -23.39 -14.10
CA ILE A 560 -3.09 -22.52 -13.23
C ILE A 560 -2.31 -23.35 -12.21
N LEU A 561 -2.97 -24.30 -11.54
CA LEU A 561 -2.30 -25.20 -10.59
C LEU A 561 -1.18 -25.98 -11.28
N CYS A 562 -1.44 -26.57 -12.44
CA CYS A 562 -0.42 -27.27 -13.23
C CYS A 562 0.75 -26.36 -13.63
N ALA A 563 0.47 -25.11 -14.02
CA ALA A 563 1.51 -24.15 -14.34
C ALA A 563 2.39 -23.83 -13.12
N ILE A 564 1.77 -23.65 -11.94
CA ILE A 564 2.50 -23.48 -10.68
C ILE A 564 3.35 -24.71 -10.38
N GLU A 565 2.81 -25.93 -10.54
CA GLU A 565 3.57 -27.16 -10.29
C GLU A 565 4.79 -27.28 -11.20
N LYS A 566 4.63 -26.94 -12.48
CA LYS A 566 5.74 -26.90 -13.44
C LYS A 566 6.76 -25.83 -13.07
N TYR A 567 6.34 -24.64 -12.70
CA TYR A 567 7.25 -23.54 -12.36
C TYR A 567 8.03 -23.78 -11.06
N LEU A 568 7.41 -24.44 -10.09
CA LEU A 568 8.02 -24.84 -8.82
C LEU A 568 8.69 -26.24 -8.89
N SER A 569 8.86 -26.82 -10.08
CA SER A 569 9.55 -28.12 -10.22
C SER A 569 11.03 -28.03 -9.87
N ASP A 570 11.62 -26.85 -10.05
CA ASP A 570 12.98 -26.49 -9.64
C ASP A 570 12.94 -25.34 -8.61
N LEU A 571 13.32 -25.63 -7.38
CA LEU A 571 13.41 -24.68 -6.27
C LEU A 571 14.86 -24.41 -5.83
N SER A 572 15.85 -24.68 -6.69
CA SER A 572 17.27 -24.48 -6.40
C SER A 572 17.64 -23.03 -6.07
N ASP A 573 16.94 -22.06 -6.67
CA ASP A 573 17.08 -20.61 -6.46
C ASP A 573 16.07 -20.04 -5.46
N PHE A 574 15.37 -20.88 -4.68
CA PHE A 574 14.37 -20.44 -3.69
C PHE A 574 14.88 -19.35 -2.75
N SER A 575 16.15 -19.43 -2.31
CA SER A 575 16.71 -18.46 -1.35
C SER A 575 16.96 -17.08 -1.94
N THR A 576 17.00 -16.94 -3.26
CA THR A 576 17.28 -15.68 -3.96
C THR A 576 16.08 -15.17 -4.74
N ASN A 577 15.26 -16.04 -5.33
CA ASN A 577 14.16 -15.68 -6.21
C ASN A 577 12.86 -15.39 -5.44
N THR A 578 12.50 -14.10 -5.33
CA THR A 578 11.29 -13.68 -4.61
C THR A 578 10.01 -14.24 -5.20
N ASN A 579 9.92 -14.32 -6.53
CA ASN A 579 8.72 -14.81 -7.20
C ASN A 579 8.43 -16.27 -6.82
N LYS A 580 9.45 -17.14 -6.92
CA LYS A 580 9.36 -18.54 -6.48
C LYS A 580 9.08 -18.66 -5.00
N ALA A 581 9.72 -17.86 -4.14
CA ALA A 581 9.48 -17.92 -2.70
C ALA A 581 8.02 -17.62 -2.34
N TYR A 582 7.44 -16.55 -2.89
CA TYR A 582 6.05 -16.20 -2.64
C TYR A 582 5.07 -17.25 -3.22
N LEU A 583 5.30 -17.72 -4.45
CA LEU A 583 4.50 -18.80 -5.04
C LEU A 583 4.58 -20.09 -4.23
N PHE A 584 5.78 -20.49 -3.81
CA PHE A 584 6.00 -21.68 -2.98
C PHE A 584 5.18 -21.58 -1.69
N PHE A 585 5.30 -20.48 -0.94
CA PHE A 585 4.60 -20.36 0.33
C PHE A 585 3.08 -20.40 0.13
N ASP A 586 2.48 -19.55 -0.72
CA ASP A 586 1.02 -19.61 -0.90
C ASP A 586 0.53 -20.96 -1.44
N SER A 587 1.31 -21.63 -2.30
CA SER A 587 0.97 -22.97 -2.82
C SER A 587 1.07 -24.06 -1.76
N LEU A 588 2.00 -23.92 -0.81
CA LEU A 588 2.16 -24.85 0.32
C LEU A 588 0.89 -24.88 1.19
N PHE A 589 0.23 -23.74 1.38
CA PHE A 589 -1.00 -23.62 2.17
C PHE A 589 -2.29 -23.75 1.35
N HIS A 590 -2.22 -23.75 0.01
CA HIS A 590 -3.42 -23.84 -0.84
C HIS A 590 -4.02 -25.26 -0.83
N PRO A 591 -5.36 -25.42 -0.71
CA PRO A 591 -5.99 -26.73 -0.48
C PRO A 591 -5.90 -27.71 -1.66
N ASP A 592 -5.88 -27.21 -2.90
CA ASP A 592 -5.97 -28.09 -4.09
C ASP A 592 -4.65 -28.76 -4.52
N PHE A 593 -3.50 -28.38 -3.94
CA PHE A 593 -2.24 -29.07 -4.23
C PHE A 593 -2.14 -30.36 -3.43
N LYS A 594 -1.77 -31.45 -4.10
CA LYS A 594 -1.60 -32.77 -3.47
C LYS A 594 -0.48 -32.71 -2.42
N LYS A 595 -0.68 -33.40 -1.29
CA LYS A 595 0.32 -33.50 -0.21
C LYS A 595 1.67 -34.04 -0.71
N THR A 596 1.66 -34.95 -1.67
CA THR A 596 2.88 -35.51 -2.30
C THR A 596 3.70 -34.44 -3.01
N VAL A 597 3.05 -33.56 -3.78
CA VAL A 597 3.68 -32.44 -4.49
C VAL A 597 4.25 -31.44 -3.50
N LYS A 598 3.45 -31.03 -2.51
CA LYS A 598 3.89 -30.12 -1.44
C LYS A 598 5.11 -30.65 -0.68
N THR A 599 5.12 -31.96 -0.37
CA THR A 599 6.24 -32.65 0.29
C THR A 599 7.49 -32.62 -0.57
N SER A 600 7.35 -32.81 -1.89
CA SER A 600 8.47 -32.73 -2.84
C SER A 600 9.10 -31.34 -2.83
N TRP A 601 8.29 -30.28 -2.95
CA TRP A 601 8.78 -28.90 -2.90
C TRP A 601 9.49 -28.58 -1.58
N LEU A 602 8.89 -28.97 -0.45
CA LEU A 602 9.48 -28.73 0.86
C LEU A 602 10.86 -29.40 1.00
N LYS A 603 11.01 -30.63 0.50
CA LYS A 603 12.32 -31.31 0.46
C LYS A 603 13.33 -30.57 -0.41
N GLN A 604 12.93 -30.11 -1.60
CA GLN A 604 13.82 -29.34 -2.47
C GLN A 604 14.27 -28.03 -1.82
N VAL A 605 13.36 -27.29 -1.17
CA VAL A 605 13.68 -26.06 -0.43
C VAL A 605 14.63 -26.35 0.74
N LEU A 606 14.39 -27.42 1.50
CA LEU A 606 15.29 -27.80 2.59
C LEU A 606 16.69 -28.15 2.06
N ALA A 607 16.77 -28.87 0.94
CA ALA A 607 18.03 -29.19 0.29
C ALA A 607 18.74 -27.95 -0.30
N SER A 608 17.98 -26.99 -0.86
CA SER A 608 18.55 -25.75 -1.39
C SER A 608 19.12 -24.86 -0.28
N LEU A 609 18.52 -24.92 0.91
CA LEU A 609 19.00 -24.22 2.10
C LEU A 609 20.22 -24.93 2.73
N ASP A 610 20.29 -26.27 2.69
CA ASP A 610 21.31 -27.12 3.35
C ASP A 610 22.19 -27.86 2.34
N LYS A 611 22.99 -27.13 1.57
CA LYS A 611 23.88 -27.72 0.54
C LYS A 611 24.86 -28.75 1.11
N ASP A 612 25.23 -28.63 2.38
CA ASP A 612 26.21 -29.48 3.05
C ASP A 612 25.57 -30.73 3.72
N ASN A 613 24.24 -30.80 3.83
CA ASN A 613 23.54 -31.96 4.40
C ASN A 613 22.13 -32.19 3.80
N PRO A 614 22.03 -32.66 2.55
CA PRO A 614 20.75 -32.87 1.86
C PRO A 614 19.88 -33.99 2.47
N ALA A 615 20.47 -34.90 3.25
CA ALA A 615 19.77 -35.97 3.98
C ALA A 615 19.31 -35.53 5.38
N HIS A 616 18.97 -34.24 5.54
CA HIS A 616 18.61 -33.68 6.82
C HIS A 616 17.43 -34.45 7.46
N PRO A 617 17.45 -34.77 8.77
CA PRO A 617 16.37 -35.49 9.45
C PRO A 617 14.97 -34.92 9.19
N LEU A 618 14.87 -33.60 9.00
CA LEU A 618 13.64 -32.86 8.71
C LEU A 618 12.97 -33.20 7.37
N THR A 619 13.67 -33.91 6.48
CA THR A 619 13.11 -34.39 5.20
C THR A 619 12.32 -35.70 5.36
N GLN A 620 12.32 -36.30 6.55
CA GLN A 620 11.53 -37.49 6.84
C GLN A 620 10.03 -37.22 6.70
N LYS A 621 9.33 -38.18 6.08
CA LYS A 621 7.89 -38.07 5.80
C LYS A 621 7.05 -37.82 7.06
N SER A 622 7.38 -38.48 8.17
CA SER A 622 6.69 -38.31 9.46
C SER A 622 6.76 -36.88 10.00
N ILE A 623 7.91 -36.21 9.90
CA ILE A 623 8.11 -34.83 10.34
C ILE A 623 7.32 -33.86 9.45
N ILE A 624 7.39 -34.06 8.13
CA ILE A 624 6.65 -33.24 7.17
C ILE A 624 5.14 -33.41 7.37
N ASP A 625 4.67 -34.64 7.59
CA ASP A 625 3.27 -34.93 7.88
C ASP A 625 2.80 -34.24 9.17
N GLN A 626 3.64 -34.26 10.22
CA GLN A 626 3.37 -33.56 11.47
C GLN A 626 3.32 -32.04 11.27
N PHE A 627 4.27 -31.47 10.53
CA PHE A 627 4.27 -30.05 10.18
C PHE A 627 2.96 -29.65 9.48
N TYR A 628 2.55 -30.40 8.44
CA TYR A 628 1.28 -30.13 7.74
C TYR A 628 0.05 -30.20 8.64
N ASN A 629 0.01 -31.12 9.60
CA ASN A 629 -1.09 -31.21 10.54
C ASN A 629 -1.18 -29.94 11.40
N GLU A 630 -0.03 -29.43 11.86
CA GLU A 630 0.03 -28.20 12.67
C GLU A 630 -0.29 -26.93 11.86
N ILE A 631 0.07 -26.89 10.56
CA ILE A 631 -0.18 -25.71 9.70
C ILE A 631 -1.47 -25.77 8.88
N SER A 632 -2.26 -26.82 9.00
CA SER A 632 -3.45 -27.08 8.17
C SER A 632 -4.51 -25.96 8.20
N SER A 633 -4.52 -25.14 9.26
CA SER A 633 -5.40 -23.98 9.41
C SER A 633 -4.68 -22.63 9.26
N HIS A 634 -3.42 -22.64 8.81
CA HIS A 634 -2.58 -21.44 8.79
C HIS A 634 -2.74 -20.68 7.47
N ILE A 635 -2.67 -19.36 7.56
CA ILE A 635 -2.85 -18.46 6.42
C ILE A 635 -1.49 -17.84 6.07
N TRP A 636 -1.20 -17.75 4.76
CA TRP A 636 -0.05 -17.03 4.26
C TRP A 636 -0.44 -15.64 3.72
N HIS A 637 0.00 -15.24 2.54
CA HIS A 637 -0.33 -13.92 2.01
C HIS A 637 -1.76 -13.83 1.53
N VAL A 638 -2.27 -14.93 0.97
CA VAL A 638 -3.67 -15.13 0.63
C VAL A 638 -4.29 -16.12 1.61
N ASP A 639 -5.49 -15.78 2.09
CA ASP A 639 -6.34 -16.72 2.83
C ASP A 639 -7.17 -17.53 1.81
N TRP A 640 -6.84 -18.80 1.64
CA TRP A 640 -7.55 -19.67 0.68
C TRP A 640 -8.83 -20.28 1.26
N HIS A 641 -9.08 -20.13 2.56
CA HIS A 641 -10.21 -20.77 3.24
C HIS A 641 -11.34 -19.77 3.54
N HIS A 642 -11.02 -18.64 4.19
CA HIS A 642 -12.01 -17.73 4.76
C HIS A 642 -11.69 -16.26 4.49
N LEU A 643 -11.41 -15.93 3.22
CA LEU A 643 -11.12 -14.56 2.83
C LEU A 643 -12.37 -13.68 2.77
N ASP A 644 -12.43 -12.72 3.69
CA ASP A 644 -13.34 -11.57 3.60
C ASP A 644 -12.61 -10.36 3.00
N LEU A 645 -12.96 -10.01 1.75
CA LEU A 645 -12.36 -8.89 1.01
C LEU A 645 -12.50 -7.56 1.76
N LEU A 646 -13.61 -7.36 2.45
CA LEU A 646 -13.87 -6.14 3.21
C LEU A 646 -12.90 -5.99 4.40
N SER A 647 -12.59 -7.09 5.08
CA SER A 647 -11.58 -7.12 6.14
C SER A 647 -10.17 -6.81 5.63
N TYR A 648 -9.81 -7.31 4.45
CA TYR A 648 -8.51 -7.00 3.83
C TYR A 648 -8.42 -5.54 3.38
N LEU A 649 -9.47 -5.01 2.75
CA LEU A 649 -9.60 -3.60 2.38
C LEU A 649 -9.49 -2.67 3.60
N GLN A 650 -10.10 -3.03 4.73
CA GLN A 650 -9.97 -2.27 5.97
C GLN A 650 -8.54 -2.27 6.53
N LYS A 651 -7.85 -3.41 6.50
CA LYS A 651 -6.44 -3.50 6.92
C LYS A 651 -5.56 -2.63 6.03
N LYS A 652 -5.82 -2.64 4.72
CA LYS A 652 -5.18 -1.71 3.78
C LYS A 652 -5.55 -0.27 4.16
N ASP A 653 -6.80 0.13 4.35
CA ASP A 653 -7.14 1.51 4.76
C ASP A 653 -6.47 1.98 6.07
N LEU A 654 -6.30 1.11 7.07
CA LEU A 654 -5.67 1.45 8.36
C LEU A 654 -4.18 1.75 8.24
N ARG A 655 -3.47 1.05 7.34
CA ARG A 655 -2.06 1.30 7.06
C ARG A 655 -1.87 2.61 6.26
N GLN A 656 -2.97 3.26 5.81
CA GLN A 656 -2.93 4.37 4.83
C GLN A 656 -2.58 5.69 5.51
N ALA A 657 -2.32 5.59 6.82
CA ALA A 657 -1.65 6.58 7.64
C ALA A 657 -0.13 6.58 7.44
N TYR A 658 0.41 5.68 6.58
CA TYR A 658 1.83 5.60 6.21
C TYR A 658 2.13 5.92 4.75
#